data_AF-A0A524JQG5-F1
#
_entry.id   AF-A0A524JQG5-F1
#
_cell.length_a   1.000
_cell.length_b   1.000
_cell.length_c   1.000
_cell.angle_alpha   90.00
_cell.angle_beta   90.00
_cell.angle_gamma   90.00
#
_symmetry.space_group_name_H-M   'P 1'
#
loop_
_entity.id
_entity.type
_entity.pdbx_description
1 polymer ?
#
loop_
_entity_poly.entity_id
_entity_poly.type
_entity_poly.pdbx_seq_one_letter_code
_entity_poly.pdbx_strand_id
1 'polypeptide(L)'
;MTRLLKGIHKRFILLIAVTGLLSWALYYWAPALAISGIEIAVIYILGLLAVLIIILVMTYSLRKRLARGIPGRLDNWLLAHLYLGILALFIIALHAEFRFGWNYSMVAAVLLALVIVTGVVGRLFYTRLPSKIVSEQNKIFSELEGVTDELNGLLENKSRPFQKVIGSELNIPSPISPKPSYWEELRAKGENVPEEEKEAFEKAIVLLRERAELEAGSVSQVKYRPLFRAWLSVHILVTVGLIVFIPIHVLDDTFRVFTPSASDFGSANECRQCHQRQYDEWIGSMHAYAQASPVFVAFNDKVKNMGLGTFCVQCHTPIGTAIGEGALTPNEERADISLMGVQCDSCHVIDKNHGLVSGRFPLSPGRTKYGPFGSGKDGDPKAVRNSAHRSVQADFIKSSEFCGQCHDVIDSKDLRIEEAFTEWNESVYAEKGIKCQDCHMRSLPGKSGQEKVIGPAAIVFGMDLPDRPLSDHSFVGPDNHLIDDFPYPDNPEENARIQRAYLEKKNYLLQNCAEIEITAPEEVRESSEFEVEVKVTNTGAGHGIPTGFTPERQVWIEIVVKDAMGRILFVSGDLDNNKDLRNNHSHAVEAGEVPLDKYLVNFQSKFIRGRPGDGKPEEILLPTLAFRIEKNNIMPFESKSAHYSITVPGDVKGPLYVEARLRYRNLPPYLLDFLGLSELKDRLVINDMASVRKTISID
;
A
#
# COMPACT_ATOMS: atom_id res chain seq x y z
N MET A 1 -45.04 -37.81 3.18
CA MET A 1 -43.67 -37.39 2.81
C MET A 1 -43.10 -36.21 3.64
N THR A 2 -43.89 -35.54 4.48
CA THR A 2 -43.55 -34.24 5.14
C THR A 2 -42.83 -34.31 6.49
N ARG A 3 -42.91 -35.41 7.26
CA ARG A 3 -42.20 -35.56 8.56
C ARG A 3 -40.70 -35.90 8.41
N LEU A 4 -40.35 -36.75 7.44
CA LEU A 4 -38.96 -37.16 7.17
C LEU A 4 -38.09 -36.02 6.60
N LEU A 5 -38.64 -35.23 5.66
CA LEU A 5 -37.99 -34.03 5.15
C LEU A 5 -37.72 -33.01 6.27
N LYS A 6 -38.67 -32.81 7.20
CA LYS A 6 -38.47 -31.94 8.38
C LYS A 6 -37.30 -32.41 9.27
N GLY A 7 -37.10 -33.72 9.43
CA GLY A 7 -36.01 -34.29 10.22
C GLY A 7 -34.62 -34.04 9.61
N ILE A 8 -34.48 -34.19 8.30
CA ILE A 8 -33.20 -33.98 7.59
C ILE A 8 -32.82 -32.51 7.57
N HIS A 9 -33.78 -31.61 7.33
CA HIS A 9 -33.57 -30.16 7.42
C HIS A 9 -33.05 -29.74 8.81
N LYS A 10 -33.63 -30.26 9.89
CA LYS A 10 -33.17 -30.00 11.26
C LYS A 10 -31.71 -30.42 11.48
N ARG A 11 -31.29 -31.56 10.92
CA ARG A 11 -29.90 -32.04 11.03
C ARG A 11 -28.91 -31.11 10.35
N PHE A 12 -29.22 -30.62 9.14
CA PHE A 12 -28.36 -29.66 8.44
C PHE A 12 -28.33 -28.29 9.12
N ILE A 13 -29.46 -27.81 9.64
CA ILE A 13 -29.51 -26.55 10.41
C ILE A 13 -28.64 -26.68 11.66
N LEU A 14 -28.75 -27.79 12.39
CA LEU A 14 -27.92 -28.05 13.57
C LEU A 14 -26.43 -28.11 13.21
N LEU A 15 -26.06 -28.79 12.11
CA LEU A 15 -24.69 -28.84 11.63
C LEU A 15 -24.12 -27.44 11.35
N ILE A 16 -24.85 -26.62 10.59
CA ILE A 16 -24.41 -25.24 10.30
C ILE A 16 -24.29 -24.43 11.58
N ALA A 17 -25.28 -24.51 12.47
CA ALA A 17 -25.28 -23.74 13.71
C ALA A 17 -24.08 -24.13 14.60
N VAL A 18 -23.82 -25.42 14.76
CA VAL A 18 -22.69 -25.92 15.57
C VAL A 18 -21.36 -25.57 14.92
N THR A 19 -21.17 -25.88 13.63
CA THR A 19 -19.91 -25.57 12.94
C THR A 19 -19.66 -24.07 12.86
N GLY A 20 -20.67 -23.28 12.53
CA GLY A 20 -20.59 -21.82 12.50
C GLY A 20 -20.26 -21.24 13.87
N LEU A 21 -20.90 -21.72 14.95
CA LEU A 21 -20.61 -21.28 16.31
C LEU A 21 -19.21 -21.69 16.77
N LEU A 22 -18.74 -22.90 16.42
CA LEU A 22 -17.37 -23.35 16.71
C LEU A 22 -16.35 -22.51 15.95
N SER A 23 -16.55 -22.26 14.64
CA SER A 23 -15.69 -21.41 13.83
C SER A 23 -15.66 -19.97 14.36
N TRP A 24 -16.81 -19.41 14.74
CA TRP A 24 -16.91 -18.09 15.34
C TRP A 24 -16.23 -18.04 16.72
N ALA A 25 -16.46 -19.04 17.58
CA ALA A 25 -15.82 -19.11 18.89
C ALA A 25 -14.30 -19.24 18.76
N LEU A 26 -13.81 -20.08 17.85
CA LEU A 26 -12.38 -20.21 17.57
C LEU A 26 -11.79 -18.86 17.09
N TYR A 27 -12.44 -18.21 16.13
CA TYR A 27 -12.05 -16.89 15.63
C TYR A 27 -12.08 -15.79 16.70
N TYR A 28 -13.10 -15.78 17.55
CA TYR A 28 -13.32 -14.75 18.56
C TYR A 28 -12.38 -14.90 19.76
N TRP A 29 -12.13 -16.13 20.20
CA TRP A 29 -11.30 -16.42 21.37
C TRP A 29 -9.82 -16.66 21.06
N ALA A 30 -9.43 -16.89 19.80
CA ALA A 30 -8.02 -17.03 19.42
C ALA A 30 -7.11 -15.90 19.93
N PRO A 31 -7.50 -14.61 19.88
CA PRO A 31 -6.72 -13.51 20.46
C PRO A 31 -6.45 -13.66 21.96
N ALA A 32 -7.36 -14.29 22.71
CA ALA A 32 -7.26 -14.44 24.15
C ALA A 32 -6.27 -15.55 24.57
N LEU A 33 -5.87 -16.44 23.65
CA LEU A 33 -5.10 -17.64 23.99
C LEU A 33 -3.61 -17.39 24.25
N ALA A 34 -3.10 -16.15 24.12
CA ALA A 34 -1.71 -15.79 24.44
C ALA A 34 -0.61 -16.62 23.72
N ILE A 35 -0.97 -17.36 22.66
CA ILE A 35 -0.04 -18.16 21.85
C ILE A 35 0.35 -17.35 20.62
N SER A 36 1.65 -17.11 20.42
CA SER A 36 2.15 -16.40 19.23
C SER A 36 1.73 -17.12 17.94
N GLY A 37 1.25 -16.36 16.96
CA GLY A 37 0.83 -16.89 15.66
C GLY A 37 -0.51 -17.64 15.62
N ILE A 38 -1.17 -17.88 16.77
CA ILE A 38 -2.42 -18.67 16.82
C ILE A 38 -3.55 -18.05 15.97
N GLU A 39 -3.65 -16.73 15.94
CA GLU A 39 -4.68 -16.03 15.15
C GLU A 39 -4.46 -16.22 13.65
N ILE A 40 -3.21 -16.13 13.19
CA ILE A 40 -2.83 -16.37 11.78
C ILE A 40 -3.18 -17.82 11.43
N ALA A 41 -2.80 -18.76 12.29
CA ALA A 41 -3.14 -20.17 12.11
C ALA A 41 -4.66 -20.38 12.03
N VAL A 42 -5.45 -19.71 12.87
CA VAL A 42 -6.91 -19.79 12.84
C VAL A 42 -7.48 -19.23 11.53
N ILE A 43 -6.99 -18.10 11.02
CA ILE A 43 -7.43 -17.55 9.73
C ILE A 43 -7.11 -18.52 8.59
N TYR A 44 -5.92 -19.13 8.57
CA TYR A 44 -5.57 -20.16 7.58
C TYR A 44 -6.44 -21.40 7.71
N ILE A 45 -6.71 -21.89 8.92
CA ILE A 45 -7.59 -23.04 9.18
C ILE A 45 -9.01 -22.76 8.66
N LEU A 46 -9.53 -21.54 8.88
CA LEU A 46 -10.84 -21.13 8.35
C LEU A 46 -10.85 -21.08 6.82
N GLY A 47 -9.78 -20.59 6.19
CA GLY A 47 -9.62 -20.59 4.73
C GLY A 47 -9.58 -22.01 4.16
N LEU A 48 -8.79 -22.90 4.76
CA LEU A 48 -8.68 -24.31 4.37
C LEU A 48 -10.03 -25.04 4.54
N LEU A 49 -10.73 -24.79 5.65
CA LEU A 49 -12.07 -25.32 5.90
C LEU A 49 -13.07 -24.82 4.84
N ALA A 50 -13.04 -23.54 4.49
CA ALA A 50 -13.91 -22.98 3.45
C ALA A 50 -13.65 -23.64 2.08
N VAL A 51 -12.39 -23.81 1.68
CA VAL A 51 -12.02 -24.50 0.42
C VAL A 51 -12.52 -25.95 0.43
N LEU A 52 -12.33 -26.68 1.53
CA LEU A 52 -12.83 -28.05 1.67
C LEU A 52 -14.36 -28.12 1.53
N ILE A 53 -15.08 -27.17 2.13
CA ILE A 53 -16.54 -27.08 2.02
C ILE A 53 -16.94 -26.79 0.56
N ILE A 54 -16.26 -25.87 -0.12
CA ILE A 54 -16.54 -25.55 -1.53
C ILE A 54 -16.31 -26.76 -2.44
N ILE A 55 -15.19 -27.47 -2.26
CA ILE A 55 -14.90 -28.72 -3.00
C ILE A 55 -16.04 -29.73 -2.75
N LEU A 56 -16.47 -29.89 -1.50
CA LEU A 56 -17.57 -30.79 -1.15
C LEU A 56 -18.89 -30.37 -1.81
N VAL A 57 -19.21 -29.07 -1.84
CA VAL A 57 -20.39 -28.51 -2.52
C VAL A 57 -20.35 -28.81 -4.03
N MET A 58 -19.18 -28.75 -4.65
CA MET A 58 -19.00 -29.05 -6.08
C MET A 58 -19.22 -30.54 -6.41
N THR A 59 -19.00 -31.46 -5.46
CA THR A 59 -19.23 -32.90 -5.70
C THR A 59 -20.70 -33.25 -6.02
N TYR A 60 -21.66 -32.39 -5.69
CA TYR A 60 -23.07 -32.59 -6.08
C TYR A 60 -23.23 -32.72 -7.61
N SER A 61 -22.60 -31.82 -8.36
CA SER A 61 -22.64 -31.83 -9.83
C SER A 61 -22.00 -33.08 -10.41
N LEU A 62 -20.90 -33.54 -9.82
CA LEU A 62 -20.22 -34.78 -10.18
C LEU A 62 -21.11 -36.00 -9.92
N ARG A 63 -21.73 -36.08 -8.75
CA ARG A 63 -22.65 -37.15 -8.37
C ARG A 63 -23.86 -37.23 -9.30
N LYS A 64 -24.47 -36.09 -9.62
CA LYS A 64 -25.64 -36.02 -10.51
C LYS A 64 -25.35 -36.57 -11.91
N ARG A 65 -24.12 -36.43 -12.41
CA ARG A 65 -23.74 -36.74 -13.79
C ARG A 65 -22.97 -38.06 -13.97
N LEU A 66 -22.06 -38.38 -13.06
CA LEU A 66 -20.99 -39.35 -13.32
C LEU A 66 -20.91 -40.49 -12.28
N ALA A 67 -21.42 -40.32 -11.06
CA ALA A 67 -21.17 -41.27 -9.97
C ALA A 67 -22.46 -41.88 -9.38
N ARG A 68 -23.14 -42.73 -10.17
CA ARG A 68 -24.38 -43.43 -9.76
C ARG A 68 -24.18 -44.44 -8.60
N GLY A 69 -22.94 -44.80 -8.28
CA GLY A 69 -22.59 -45.74 -7.19
C GLY A 69 -22.45 -45.13 -5.79
N ILE A 70 -22.55 -43.80 -5.63
CA ILE A 70 -22.36 -43.14 -4.33
C ILE A 70 -23.66 -43.17 -3.50
N PRO A 71 -23.63 -43.72 -2.26
CA PRO A 71 -24.83 -43.90 -1.43
C PRO A 71 -25.51 -42.58 -1.02
N GLY A 72 -26.84 -42.65 -0.84
CA GLY A 72 -27.69 -41.53 -0.37
C GLY A 72 -28.77 -41.10 -1.37
N ARG A 73 -29.76 -40.29 -0.95
CA ARG A 73 -30.78 -39.75 -1.88
C ARG A 73 -30.26 -38.50 -2.58
N LEU A 74 -30.64 -38.27 -3.84
CA LEU A 74 -30.24 -37.07 -4.59
C LEU A 74 -30.70 -35.77 -3.90
N ASP A 75 -31.89 -35.79 -3.32
CA ASP A 75 -32.44 -34.67 -2.55
C ASP A 75 -31.56 -34.29 -1.35
N ASN A 76 -31.01 -35.28 -0.63
CA ASN A 76 -30.13 -35.01 0.52
C ASN A 76 -28.83 -34.33 0.09
N TRP A 77 -28.32 -34.65 -1.09
CA TRP A 77 -27.11 -34.04 -1.63
C TRP A 77 -27.37 -32.62 -2.14
N LEU A 78 -28.56 -32.36 -2.70
CA LEU A 78 -28.98 -31.01 -3.04
C LEU A 78 -29.16 -30.15 -1.77
N LEU A 79 -29.73 -30.74 -0.71
CA LEU A 79 -29.81 -30.07 0.60
C LEU A 79 -28.41 -29.75 1.14
N ALA A 80 -27.48 -30.72 1.11
CA ALA A 80 -26.11 -30.51 1.53
C ALA A 80 -25.43 -29.39 0.74
N HIS A 81 -25.54 -29.39 -0.59
CA HIS A 81 -25.00 -28.35 -1.48
C HIS A 81 -25.46 -26.94 -1.06
N LEU A 82 -26.77 -26.76 -0.80
CA LEU A 82 -27.32 -25.46 -0.40
C LEU A 82 -26.82 -25.03 0.99
N TYR A 83 -26.93 -25.92 1.97
CA TYR A 83 -26.63 -25.61 3.37
C TYR A 83 -25.13 -25.39 3.60
N LEU A 84 -24.29 -26.24 2.99
CA LEU A 84 -22.84 -26.07 3.03
C LEU A 84 -22.38 -24.81 2.29
N GLY A 85 -23.05 -24.41 1.20
CA GLY A 85 -22.78 -23.14 0.53
C GLY A 85 -23.00 -21.92 1.45
N ILE A 86 -24.10 -21.91 2.21
CA ILE A 86 -24.37 -20.84 3.19
C ILE A 86 -23.32 -20.84 4.31
N LEU A 87 -22.94 -22.01 4.82
CA LEU A 87 -21.89 -22.14 5.83
C LEU A 87 -20.53 -21.65 5.30
N ALA A 88 -20.19 -21.98 4.04
CA ALA A 88 -18.96 -21.52 3.40
C ALA A 88 -18.89 -20.00 3.34
N LEU A 89 -19.99 -19.32 2.98
CA LEU A 89 -20.04 -17.85 2.97
C LEU A 89 -19.78 -17.24 4.35
N PHE A 90 -20.34 -17.83 5.40
CA PHE A 90 -20.10 -17.38 6.77
C PHE A 90 -18.64 -17.59 7.21
N ILE A 91 -18.07 -18.77 6.95
CA ILE A 91 -16.66 -19.06 7.27
C ILE A 91 -15.72 -18.16 6.47
N ILE A 92 -16.04 -17.88 5.20
CA ILE A 92 -15.26 -16.96 4.36
C ILE A 92 -15.32 -15.54 4.90
N ALA A 93 -16.47 -15.08 5.39
CA ALA A 93 -16.55 -13.77 6.05
C ALA A 93 -15.67 -13.69 7.31
N LEU A 94 -15.56 -14.78 8.08
CA LEU A 94 -14.62 -14.88 9.21
C LEU A 94 -13.16 -14.89 8.75
N HIS A 95 -12.83 -15.68 7.72
CA HIS A 95 -11.49 -15.74 7.11
C HIS A 95 -11.05 -14.38 6.56
N ALA A 96 -11.96 -13.65 5.90
CA ALA A 96 -11.74 -12.29 5.42
C ALA A 96 -11.81 -11.23 6.52
N GLU A 97 -12.01 -11.63 7.78
CA GLU A 97 -12.13 -10.72 8.92
C GLU A 97 -13.18 -9.61 8.75
N PHE A 98 -14.24 -9.90 7.97
CA PHE A 98 -15.27 -8.96 7.54
C PHE A 98 -14.76 -7.70 6.81
N ARG A 99 -13.61 -7.76 6.13
CA ARG A 99 -13.12 -6.67 5.28
C ARG A 99 -12.97 -7.09 3.83
N PHE A 100 -13.50 -6.24 2.97
CA PHE A 100 -13.63 -6.48 1.54
C PHE A 100 -13.02 -5.28 0.79
N GLY A 101 -11.94 -5.50 0.06
CA GLY A 101 -11.31 -4.50 -0.82
C GLY A 101 -11.80 -4.61 -2.27
N TRP A 102 -11.23 -3.84 -3.21
CA TRP A 102 -11.54 -3.95 -4.64
C TRP A 102 -10.48 -4.77 -5.39
N ASN A 103 -10.28 -6.02 -4.99
CA ASN A 103 -9.31 -6.94 -5.58
C ASN A 103 -9.96 -8.27 -6.01
N TYR A 104 -9.17 -9.18 -6.59
CA TYR A 104 -9.66 -10.49 -7.06
C TYR A 104 -10.26 -11.34 -5.91
N SER A 105 -9.84 -11.14 -4.65
CA SER A 105 -10.39 -11.80 -3.46
C SER A 105 -11.84 -11.37 -3.21
N MET A 106 -12.15 -10.09 -3.40
CA MET A 106 -13.53 -9.60 -3.33
C MET A 106 -14.38 -10.08 -4.51
N VAL A 107 -13.80 -10.15 -5.71
CA VAL A 107 -14.48 -10.77 -6.86
C VAL A 107 -14.88 -12.21 -6.51
N ALA A 108 -13.99 -13.00 -5.92
CA ALA A 108 -14.30 -14.36 -5.47
C ALA A 108 -15.44 -14.37 -4.42
N ALA A 109 -15.41 -13.48 -3.44
CA ALA A 109 -16.44 -13.38 -2.40
C ALA A 109 -17.82 -12.99 -2.99
N VAL A 110 -17.85 -12.01 -3.90
CA VAL A 110 -19.08 -11.58 -4.59
C VAL A 110 -19.62 -12.70 -5.48
N LEU A 111 -18.76 -13.36 -6.25
CA LEU A 111 -19.16 -14.50 -7.07
C LEU A 111 -19.74 -15.62 -6.21
N LEU A 112 -19.14 -15.92 -5.04
CA LEU A 112 -19.70 -16.90 -4.10
C LEU A 112 -21.08 -16.51 -3.60
N ALA A 113 -21.26 -15.26 -3.18
CA ALA A 113 -22.56 -14.75 -2.74
C ALA A 113 -23.61 -14.87 -3.88
N LEU A 114 -23.23 -14.51 -5.11
CA LEU A 114 -24.09 -14.65 -6.29
C LEU A 114 -24.42 -16.12 -6.61
N VAL A 115 -23.47 -17.05 -6.51
CA VAL A 115 -23.73 -18.50 -6.67
C VAL A 115 -24.75 -18.97 -5.64
N ILE A 116 -24.64 -18.55 -4.38
CA ILE A 116 -25.57 -18.94 -3.32
C ILE A 116 -26.96 -18.36 -3.58
N VAL A 117 -27.06 -17.06 -3.89
CA VAL A 117 -28.34 -16.39 -4.18
C VAL A 117 -29.01 -17.06 -5.38
N THR A 118 -28.28 -17.25 -6.49
CA THR A 118 -28.81 -17.91 -7.68
C THR A 118 -29.18 -19.38 -7.39
N GLY A 119 -28.44 -20.09 -6.54
CA GLY A 119 -28.77 -21.44 -6.09
C GLY A 119 -30.06 -21.52 -5.27
N VAL A 120 -30.28 -20.58 -4.34
CA VAL A 120 -31.53 -20.45 -3.56
C VAL A 120 -32.71 -20.16 -4.50
N VAL A 121 -32.54 -19.22 -5.42
CA VAL A 121 -33.56 -18.88 -6.44
C VAL A 121 -33.89 -20.12 -7.28
N GLY A 122 -32.89 -20.89 -7.69
CA GLY A 122 -33.08 -22.17 -8.39
C GLY A 122 -33.94 -23.16 -7.61
N ARG A 123 -33.71 -23.29 -6.30
CA ARG A 123 -34.53 -24.12 -5.43
C ARG A 123 -35.97 -23.62 -5.32
N LEU A 124 -36.19 -22.31 -5.29
CA LEU A 124 -37.53 -21.73 -5.28
C LEU A 124 -38.28 -22.04 -6.58
N PHE A 125 -37.60 -22.02 -7.73
CA PHE A 125 -38.18 -22.48 -9.00
C PHE A 125 -38.61 -23.96 -8.91
N TYR A 126 -37.73 -24.86 -8.47
CA TYR A 126 -38.03 -26.30 -8.38
C TYR A 126 -39.11 -26.68 -7.37
N THR A 127 -39.28 -25.90 -6.31
CA THR A 127 -40.29 -26.18 -5.27
C THR A 127 -41.67 -25.61 -5.60
N ARG A 128 -41.74 -24.58 -6.46
CA ARG A 128 -43.00 -23.96 -6.90
C ARG A 128 -43.47 -24.46 -8.28
N LEU A 129 -42.59 -24.99 -9.11
CA LEU A 129 -42.95 -25.64 -10.39
C LEU A 129 -43.12 -27.16 -10.18
N PRO A 130 -44.32 -27.74 -10.43
CA PRO A 130 -44.57 -29.16 -10.22
C PRO A 130 -43.66 -30.05 -11.07
N SER A 131 -42.93 -31.00 -10.46
CA SER A 131 -42.07 -31.95 -11.18
C SER A 131 -42.82 -32.97 -12.06
N LYS A 132 -44.16 -32.99 -12.03
CA LYS A 132 -45.03 -33.80 -12.92
C LYS A 132 -45.00 -33.34 -14.39
N ILE A 133 -44.61 -32.09 -14.58
CA ILE A 133 -44.62 -31.34 -15.85
C ILE A 133 -43.80 -32.06 -16.95
N VAL A 134 -42.59 -32.52 -16.64
CA VAL A 134 -41.69 -33.14 -17.63
C VAL A 134 -42.06 -34.58 -17.99
N SER A 135 -42.60 -35.38 -17.07
CA SER A 135 -43.06 -36.74 -17.37
C SER A 135 -44.40 -36.76 -18.10
N GLU A 136 -45.28 -35.78 -17.85
CA GLU A 136 -46.54 -35.59 -18.57
C GLU A 136 -46.29 -35.14 -20.03
N GLN A 137 -45.18 -34.46 -20.31
CA GLN A 137 -44.83 -33.96 -21.65
C GLN A 137 -44.72 -35.08 -22.71
N ASN A 138 -43.94 -36.15 -22.45
CA ASN A 138 -43.79 -37.25 -23.41
C ASN A 138 -45.10 -37.99 -23.64
N LYS A 139 -45.95 -38.05 -22.61
CA LYS A 139 -47.26 -38.69 -22.69
C LYS A 139 -48.23 -37.85 -23.53
N ILE A 140 -48.30 -36.55 -23.27
CA ILE A 140 -49.14 -35.60 -24.03
C ILE A 140 -48.72 -35.57 -25.50
N PHE A 141 -47.42 -35.53 -25.82
CA PHE A 141 -46.97 -35.58 -27.22
C PHE A 141 -47.37 -36.88 -27.93
N SER A 142 -47.24 -38.03 -27.25
CA SER A 142 -47.66 -39.33 -27.80
C SER A 142 -49.18 -39.41 -27.98
N GLU A 143 -49.97 -38.86 -27.04
CA GLU A 143 -51.44 -38.77 -27.15
C GLU A 143 -51.85 -37.83 -28.29
N LEU A 144 -51.16 -36.70 -28.47
CA LEU A 144 -51.44 -35.71 -29.52
C LEU A 144 -51.08 -36.22 -30.93
N GLU A 145 -50.00 -37.00 -31.06
CA GLU A 145 -49.64 -37.73 -32.28
C GLU A 145 -50.72 -38.78 -32.61
N GLY A 146 -51.16 -39.57 -31.61
CA GLY A 146 -52.24 -40.55 -31.78
C GLY A 146 -53.58 -39.95 -32.22
N VAL A 147 -54.00 -38.83 -31.62
CA VAL A 147 -55.23 -38.12 -32.03
C VAL A 147 -55.11 -37.55 -33.45
N THR A 148 -53.93 -37.07 -33.83
CA THR A 148 -53.66 -36.55 -35.18
C THR A 148 -53.70 -37.66 -36.24
N ASP A 149 -53.14 -38.83 -35.93
CA ASP A 149 -53.20 -40.00 -36.80
C ASP A 149 -54.63 -40.52 -36.96
N GLU A 150 -55.42 -40.57 -35.88
CA GLU A 150 -56.83 -40.96 -35.94
C GLU A 150 -57.66 -39.98 -36.78
N LEU A 151 -57.40 -38.67 -36.66
CA LEU A 151 -58.02 -37.64 -37.50
C LEU A 151 -57.65 -37.77 -38.97
N ASN A 152 -56.37 -38.03 -39.29
CA ASN A 152 -55.93 -38.25 -40.67
C ASN A 152 -56.56 -39.52 -41.27
N GLY A 153 -56.66 -40.61 -40.49
CA GLY A 153 -57.34 -41.83 -40.91
C GLY A 153 -58.83 -41.64 -41.18
N LEU A 154 -59.51 -40.75 -40.43
CA LEU A 154 -60.90 -40.37 -40.71
C LEU A 154 -61.06 -39.62 -42.04
N LEU A 155 -60.01 -38.94 -42.54
CA LEU A 155 -60.07 -38.18 -43.79
C LEU A 155 -59.86 -39.00 -45.06
N GLU A 156 -59.10 -40.12 -44.98
CA GLU A 156 -58.57 -40.84 -46.16
C GLU A 156 -59.64 -41.33 -47.16
N ASN A 157 -60.89 -41.47 -46.77
CA ASN A 157 -61.98 -41.95 -47.63
C ASN A 157 -63.30 -41.18 -47.44
N LYS A 158 -63.23 -39.85 -47.25
CA LYS A 158 -64.41 -38.99 -47.06
C LYS A 158 -64.61 -37.99 -48.19
N SER A 159 -65.83 -37.48 -48.29
CA SER A 159 -66.23 -36.51 -49.29
C SER A 159 -65.40 -35.22 -49.25
N ARG A 160 -65.30 -34.52 -50.39
CA ARG A 160 -64.60 -33.22 -50.48
C ARG A 160 -65.09 -32.18 -49.47
N PRO A 161 -66.41 -32.03 -49.18
CA PRO A 161 -66.89 -31.15 -48.12
C PRO A 161 -66.33 -31.50 -46.74
N PHE A 162 -66.31 -32.78 -46.37
CA PHE A 162 -65.75 -33.25 -45.10
C PHE A 162 -64.25 -32.91 -44.99
N GLN A 163 -63.48 -33.30 -46.01
CA GLN A 163 -62.03 -33.07 -46.05
C GLN A 163 -61.70 -31.57 -46.02
N LYS A 164 -62.50 -30.73 -46.70
CA LYS A 164 -62.30 -29.28 -46.71
C LYS A 164 -62.51 -28.66 -45.33
N VAL A 165 -63.54 -29.08 -44.60
CA VAL A 165 -63.84 -28.50 -43.28
C VAL A 165 -62.86 -29.03 -42.23
N ILE A 166 -62.80 -30.35 -42.01
CA ILE A 166 -61.95 -30.96 -40.97
C ILE A 166 -60.46 -30.84 -41.31
N GLY A 167 -60.08 -31.04 -42.58
CA GLY A 167 -58.70 -30.90 -43.03
C GLY A 167 -58.19 -29.45 -42.96
N SER A 168 -59.07 -28.45 -43.05
CA SER A 168 -58.66 -27.05 -42.82
C SER A 168 -58.33 -26.79 -41.35
N GLU A 169 -59.11 -27.34 -40.41
CA GLU A 169 -58.87 -27.20 -38.97
C GLU A 169 -57.63 -28.00 -38.51
N LEU A 170 -57.29 -29.10 -39.18
CA LEU A 170 -56.06 -29.87 -38.92
C LEU A 170 -54.77 -29.07 -39.21
N ASN A 171 -54.81 -28.23 -40.24
CA ASN A 171 -53.67 -27.46 -40.75
C ASN A 171 -53.52 -26.08 -40.08
N ILE A 172 -54.45 -25.69 -39.20
CA ILE A 172 -54.41 -24.45 -38.45
C ILE A 172 -54.05 -24.79 -36.99
N PRO A 173 -53.16 -24.02 -36.32
CA PRO A 173 -52.96 -24.18 -34.88
C PRO A 173 -54.30 -24.01 -34.15
N SER A 174 -54.70 -24.98 -33.34
CA SER A 174 -55.99 -24.93 -32.68
C SER A 174 -56.08 -23.69 -31.78
N PRO A 175 -57.22 -22.98 -31.70
CA PRO A 175 -57.35 -21.83 -30.82
C PRO A 175 -57.04 -22.24 -29.37
N ILE A 176 -56.16 -21.50 -28.69
CA ILE A 176 -55.82 -21.78 -27.29
C ILE A 176 -57.08 -21.52 -26.43
N SER A 177 -57.77 -22.59 -26.03
CA SER A 177 -59.07 -22.58 -25.34
C SER A 177 -60.24 -22.01 -26.20
N PRO A 178 -60.79 -22.81 -27.14
CA PRO A 178 -61.88 -22.37 -28.00
C PRO A 178 -63.16 -22.10 -27.19
N LYS A 179 -63.84 -20.98 -27.46
CA LYS A 179 -65.16 -20.70 -26.86
C LYS A 179 -66.18 -21.75 -27.33
N PRO A 180 -67.23 -22.06 -26.54
CA PRO A 180 -68.29 -22.99 -26.96
C PRO A 180 -68.88 -22.68 -28.35
N SER A 181 -69.00 -21.39 -28.68
CA SER A 181 -69.48 -20.90 -29.98
C SER A 181 -68.65 -21.37 -31.18
N TYR A 182 -67.34 -21.59 -31.02
CA TYR A 182 -66.47 -22.08 -32.09
C TYR A 182 -66.85 -23.51 -32.52
N TRP A 183 -67.17 -24.38 -31.56
CA TRP A 183 -67.60 -25.76 -31.85
C TRP A 183 -69.02 -25.82 -32.43
N GLU A 184 -69.86 -24.83 -32.12
CA GLU A 184 -71.18 -24.67 -32.73
C GLU A 184 -71.07 -24.19 -34.18
N GLU A 185 -70.21 -23.22 -34.47
CA GLU A 185 -69.91 -22.75 -35.83
C GLU A 185 -69.28 -23.86 -36.68
N LEU A 186 -68.38 -24.66 -36.12
CA LEU A 186 -67.76 -25.78 -36.83
C LEU A 186 -68.78 -26.87 -37.16
N ARG A 187 -69.73 -27.15 -36.24
CA ARG A 187 -70.86 -28.04 -36.50
C ARG A 187 -71.79 -27.51 -37.59
N ALA A 188 -72.08 -26.20 -37.59
CA ALA A 188 -72.89 -25.58 -38.63
C ALA A 188 -72.26 -25.68 -40.03
N LYS A 189 -70.92 -25.60 -40.14
CA LYS A 189 -70.21 -25.85 -41.42
C LYS A 189 -70.36 -27.30 -41.93
N GLY A 190 -70.72 -28.23 -41.05
CA GLY A 190 -71.00 -29.63 -41.34
C GLY A 190 -72.36 -29.90 -41.99
N GLU A 191 -73.25 -28.92 -42.11
CA GLU A 191 -74.58 -29.11 -42.74
C GLU A 191 -74.50 -29.58 -44.20
N ASN A 192 -73.40 -29.26 -44.90
CA ASN A 192 -73.17 -29.64 -46.29
C ASN A 192 -72.44 -31.00 -46.46
N VAL A 193 -72.23 -31.74 -45.37
CA VAL A 193 -71.62 -33.08 -45.38
C VAL A 193 -72.69 -34.14 -45.67
N PRO A 194 -72.42 -35.16 -46.50
CA PRO A 194 -73.36 -36.24 -46.79
C PRO A 194 -73.90 -36.90 -45.51
N GLU A 195 -75.17 -37.33 -45.51
CA GLU A 195 -75.84 -37.85 -44.32
C GLU A 195 -75.17 -39.11 -43.75
N GLU A 196 -74.59 -39.92 -44.65
CA GLU A 196 -73.78 -41.10 -44.35
C GLU A 196 -72.42 -40.79 -43.69
N GLU A 197 -71.97 -39.53 -43.73
CA GLU A 197 -70.70 -39.07 -43.14
C GLU A 197 -70.89 -38.19 -41.90
N LYS A 198 -72.12 -37.81 -41.55
CA LYS A 198 -72.39 -36.93 -40.39
C LYS A 198 -71.92 -37.52 -39.06
N GLU A 199 -72.06 -38.82 -38.86
CA GLU A 199 -71.54 -39.49 -37.65
C GLU A 199 -70.01 -39.39 -37.55
N ALA A 200 -69.32 -39.61 -38.67
CA ALA A 200 -67.87 -39.45 -38.73
C ALA A 200 -67.43 -37.98 -38.53
N PHE A 201 -68.28 -37.02 -38.92
CA PHE A 201 -68.02 -35.59 -38.80
C PHE A 201 -68.10 -35.13 -37.34
N GLU A 202 -69.12 -35.58 -36.61
CA GLU A 202 -69.22 -35.37 -35.16
C GLU A 202 -68.04 -36.01 -34.42
N LYS A 203 -67.62 -37.23 -34.82
CA LYS A 203 -66.43 -37.87 -34.25
C LYS A 203 -65.16 -37.04 -34.50
N ALA A 204 -64.99 -36.47 -35.69
CA ALA A 204 -63.86 -35.59 -36.00
C ALA A 204 -63.87 -34.30 -35.16
N ILE A 205 -65.04 -33.72 -34.88
CA ILE A 205 -65.16 -32.56 -33.99
C ILE A 205 -64.75 -32.90 -32.55
N VAL A 206 -65.14 -34.09 -32.05
CA VAL A 206 -64.73 -34.57 -30.72
C VAL A 206 -63.21 -34.73 -30.64
N LEU A 207 -62.58 -35.32 -31.66
CA LEU A 207 -61.12 -35.48 -31.71
C LEU A 207 -60.38 -34.14 -31.86
N LEU A 208 -60.92 -33.19 -32.64
CA LEU A 208 -60.37 -31.83 -32.71
C LEU A 208 -60.46 -31.10 -31.36
N ARG A 209 -61.52 -31.34 -30.59
CA ARG A 209 -61.67 -30.81 -29.24
C ARG A 209 -60.67 -31.42 -28.27
N GLU A 210 -60.50 -32.73 -28.31
CA GLU A 210 -59.48 -33.44 -27.52
C GLU A 210 -58.07 -32.93 -27.85
N ARG A 211 -57.74 -32.75 -29.14
CA ARG A 211 -56.49 -32.12 -29.58
C ARG A 211 -56.32 -30.72 -29.03
N ALA A 212 -57.35 -29.86 -29.08
CA ALA A 212 -57.28 -28.50 -28.54
C ALA A 212 -57.07 -28.47 -27.02
N GLU A 213 -57.67 -29.41 -26.28
CA GLU A 213 -57.49 -29.56 -24.84
C GLU A 213 -56.08 -30.04 -24.48
N LEU A 214 -55.52 -31.01 -25.23
CA LEU A 214 -54.14 -31.46 -25.10
C LEU A 214 -53.13 -30.35 -25.43
N GLU A 215 -53.35 -29.60 -26.51
CA GLU A 215 -52.53 -28.45 -26.91
C GLU A 215 -52.55 -27.36 -25.83
N ALA A 216 -53.72 -26.99 -25.30
CA ALA A 216 -53.86 -26.01 -24.21
C ALA A 216 -53.13 -26.45 -22.92
N GLY A 217 -53.14 -27.74 -22.59
CA GLY A 217 -52.40 -28.32 -21.47
C GLY A 217 -50.87 -28.16 -21.59
N SER A 218 -50.34 -28.17 -22.81
CA SER A 218 -48.90 -28.05 -23.10
C SER A 218 -48.33 -26.63 -22.95
N VAL A 219 -49.17 -25.60 -23.19
CA VAL A 219 -48.75 -24.17 -23.23
C VAL A 219 -48.23 -23.65 -21.89
N SER A 220 -48.80 -24.14 -20.78
CA SER A 220 -48.41 -23.72 -19.43
C SER A 220 -46.94 -24.01 -19.10
N GLN A 221 -46.30 -24.96 -19.80
CA GLN A 221 -44.94 -25.41 -19.49
C GLN A 221 -43.86 -24.87 -20.43
N VAL A 222 -44.22 -24.53 -21.68
CA VAL A 222 -43.33 -23.89 -22.65
C VAL A 222 -42.85 -22.52 -22.16
N LYS A 223 -43.67 -21.81 -21.38
CA LYS A 223 -43.37 -20.48 -20.82
C LYS A 223 -42.17 -20.46 -19.85
N TYR A 224 -41.92 -21.54 -19.10
CA TYR A 224 -40.91 -21.55 -18.03
C TYR A 224 -39.57 -22.18 -18.43
N ARG A 225 -39.53 -22.93 -19.54
CA ARG A 225 -38.29 -23.56 -20.06
C ARG A 225 -37.18 -22.56 -20.42
N PRO A 226 -37.42 -21.42 -21.13
CA PRO A 226 -36.37 -20.46 -21.43
C PRO A 226 -35.86 -19.77 -20.16
N LEU A 227 -36.74 -19.47 -19.20
CA LEU A 227 -36.38 -18.89 -17.90
C LEU A 227 -35.47 -19.84 -17.11
N PHE A 228 -35.78 -21.14 -17.08
CA PHE A 228 -34.96 -22.14 -16.40
C PHE A 228 -33.57 -22.29 -17.04
N ARG A 229 -33.51 -22.31 -18.38
CA ARG A 229 -32.23 -22.35 -19.11
C ARG A 229 -31.39 -21.10 -18.85
N ALA A 230 -32.00 -19.92 -18.91
CA ALA A 230 -31.33 -18.65 -18.62
C ALA A 230 -30.76 -18.63 -17.19
N TRP A 231 -31.58 -19.00 -16.19
CA TRP A 231 -31.14 -19.11 -14.81
C TRP A 231 -29.96 -20.08 -14.64
N LEU A 232 -30.07 -21.28 -15.22
CA LEU A 232 -29.02 -22.30 -15.10
C LEU A 232 -27.72 -21.83 -15.78
N SER A 233 -27.82 -21.18 -16.94
CA SER A 233 -26.67 -20.61 -17.64
C SER A 233 -25.98 -19.54 -16.80
N VAL A 234 -26.74 -18.62 -16.19
CA VAL A 234 -26.18 -17.61 -15.27
C VAL A 234 -25.50 -18.26 -14.08
N HIS A 235 -26.17 -19.21 -13.41
CA HIS A 235 -25.61 -19.91 -12.25
C HIS A 235 -24.30 -20.64 -12.58
N ILE A 236 -24.24 -21.34 -13.73
CA ILE A 236 -23.03 -22.00 -14.21
C ILE A 236 -21.93 -20.97 -14.52
N LEU A 237 -22.23 -19.87 -15.21
CA LEU A 237 -21.24 -18.86 -15.57
C LEU A 237 -20.61 -18.22 -14.32
N VAL A 238 -21.41 -17.85 -13.33
CA VAL A 238 -20.93 -17.32 -12.05
C VAL A 238 -20.11 -18.38 -11.30
N THR A 239 -20.53 -19.64 -11.33
CA THR A 239 -19.80 -20.76 -10.71
C THR A 239 -18.45 -21.00 -11.40
N VAL A 240 -18.37 -20.91 -12.72
CA VAL A 240 -17.11 -21.02 -13.47
C VAL A 240 -16.17 -19.88 -13.08
N GLY A 241 -16.68 -18.64 -13.00
CA GLY A 241 -15.90 -17.52 -12.48
C GLY A 241 -15.36 -17.82 -11.08
N LEU A 242 -16.21 -18.30 -10.17
CA LEU A 242 -15.80 -18.64 -8.80
C LEU A 242 -14.71 -19.72 -8.77
N ILE A 243 -14.82 -20.76 -9.61
CA ILE A 243 -13.82 -21.84 -9.73
C ILE A 243 -12.47 -21.33 -10.23
N VAL A 244 -12.45 -20.25 -11.02
CA VAL A 244 -11.20 -19.62 -11.49
C VAL A 244 -10.61 -18.71 -10.43
N PHE A 245 -11.42 -17.86 -9.81
CA PHE A 245 -10.94 -16.84 -8.87
C PHE A 245 -10.52 -17.39 -7.50
N ILE A 246 -11.08 -18.52 -7.04
CA ILE A 246 -10.66 -19.15 -5.76
C ILE A 246 -9.18 -19.61 -5.82
N PRO A 247 -8.75 -20.42 -6.83
CA PRO A 247 -7.34 -20.79 -6.95
C PRO A 247 -6.40 -19.59 -7.08
N ILE A 248 -6.79 -18.56 -7.86
CA ILE A 248 -6.01 -17.32 -7.99
C ILE A 248 -5.82 -16.68 -6.62
N HIS A 249 -6.88 -16.55 -5.84
CA HIS A 249 -6.82 -15.99 -4.49
C HIS A 249 -5.94 -16.81 -3.55
N VAL A 250 -6.09 -18.14 -3.54
CA VAL A 250 -5.26 -19.02 -2.69
C VAL A 250 -3.80 -18.96 -3.09
N LEU A 251 -3.49 -18.95 -4.40
CA LEU A 251 -2.12 -18.87 -4.90
C LEU A 251 -1.47 -17.54 -4.53
N ASP A 252 -2.17 -16.41 -4.70
CA ASP A 252 -1.59 -15.12 -4.38
C ASP A 252 -1.42 -14.91 -2.87
N ASP A 253 -2.40 -15.29 -2.05
CA ASP A 253 -2.28 -15.19 -0.59
C ASP A 253 -1.12 -16.07 -0.05
N THR A 254 -0.89 -17.24 -0.67
CA THR A 254 0.15 -18.18 -0.24
C THR A 254 1.54 -17.82 -0.79
N PHE A 255 1.62 -17.37 -2.03
CA PHE A 255 2.89 -17.22 -2.76
C PHE A 255 3.22 -15.79 -3.20
N ARG A 256 2.31 -14.82 -2.97
CA ARG A 256 2.42 -13.41 -3.41
C ARG A 256 2.86 -13.31 -4.88
N VAL A 257 2.07 -13.95 -5.75
CA VAL A 257 2.34 -14.07 -7.19
C VAL A 257 2.12 -12.74 -7.90
N PHE A 258 1.25 -11.87 -7.38
CA PHE A 258 0.94 -10.56 -7.93
C PHE A 258 1.58 -9.44 -7.13
N THR A 259 1.96 -8.37 -7.85
CA THR A 259 2.38 -7.10 -7.26
C THR A 259 1.23 -6.50 -6.45
N PRO A 260 1.46 -6.03 -5.21
CA PRO A 260 0.46 -5.30 -4.45
C PRO A 260 -0.12 -4.11 -5.21
N SER A 261 -1.35 -3.74 -4.88
CA SER A 261 -2.00 -2.52 -5.37
C SER A 261 -1.96 -1.42 -4.31
N ALA A 262 -2.19 -0.17 -4.72
CA ALA A 262 -2.30 0.96 -3.79
C ALA A 262 -3.36 0.74 -2.69
N SER A 263 -4.44 0.01 -3.02
CA SER A 263 -5.54 -0.27 -2.09
C SER A 263 -5.22 -1.29 -0.99
N ASP A 264 -4.09 -2.01 -1.12
CA ASP A 264 -3.66 -2.96 -0.10
C ASP A 264 -2.93 -2.27 1.08
N PHE A 265 -2.52 -1.01 0.88
CA PHE A 265 -1.85 -0.18 1.88
C PHE A 265 -2.84 0.81 2.53
N GLY A 266 -2.66 1.07 3.82
CA GLY A 266 -3.36 2.13 4.53
C GLY A 266 -2.69 3.47 4.24
N SER A 267 -3.48 4.49 3.93
CA SER A 267 -2.99 5.86 3.74
C SER A 267 -2.70 6.54 5.08
N ALA A 268 -1.78 7.51 5.08
CA ALA A 268 -1.50 8.30 6.28
C ALA A 268 -2.74 9.04 6.80
N ASN A 269 -3.66 9.43 5.92
CA ASN A 269 -4.93 10.08 6.29
C ASN A 269 -5.90 9.12 7.00
N GLU A 270 -5.90 7.84 6.67
CA GLU A 270 -6.65 6.83 7.42
C GLU A 270 -6.03 6.63 8.81
N CYS A 271 -4.69 6.58 8.90
CA CYS A 271 -3.97 6.48 10.16
C CYS A 271 -4.27 7.69 11.06
N ARG A 272 -4.29 8.90 10.50
CA ARG A 272 -4.56 10.17 11.19
C ARG A 272 -5.84 10.15 12.03
N GLN A 273 -6.88 9.44 11.56
CA GLN A 273 -8.17 9.37 12.26
C GLN A 273 -8.05 8.89 13.71
N CYS A 274 -7.06 8.04 13.99
CA CYS A 274 -6.78 7.56 15.35
C CYS A 274 -5.40 8.00 15.86
N HIS A 275 -4.43 8.20 14.97
CA HIS A 275 -3.02 8.52 15.27
C HIS A 275 -2.68 9.96 14.91
N GLN A 276 -3.53 10.91 15.31
CA GLN A 276 -3.40 12.33 14.94
C GLN A 276 -2.02 12.89 15.32
N ARG A 277 -1.53 12.59 16.53
CA ARG A 277 -0.21 13.04 16.99
C ARG A 277 0.92 12.55 16.08
N GLN A 278 0.96 11.25 15.79
CA GLN A 278 2.03 10.68 14.96
C GLN A 278 1.95 11.20 13.52
N TYR A 279 0.73 11.41 13.01
CA TYR A 279 0.53 12.04 11.71
C TYR A 279 1.06 13.48 11.71
N ASP A 280 0.75 14.30 12.73
CA ASP A 280 1.20 15.69 12.83
C ASP A 280 2.73 15.81 12.97
N GLU A 281 3.35 14.85 13.66
CA GLU A 281 4.81 14.73 13.73
C GLU A 281 5.40 14.35 12.36
N TRP A 282 4.82 13.35 11.68
CA TRP A 282 5.30 12.81 10.41
C TRP A 282 5.12 13.76 9.22
N ILE A 283 3.99 14.45 9.11
CA ILE A 283 3.63 15.22 7.92
C ILE A 283 4.61 16.37 7.63
N GLY A 284 5.26 16.90 8.68
CA GLY A 284 6.31 17.91 8.57
C GLY A 284 7.73 17.35 8.39
N SER A 285 7.89 16.02 8.35
CA SER A 285 9.19 15.37 8.28
C SER A 285 9.70 15.21 6.85
N MET A 286 11.01 15.03 6.72
CA MET A 286 11.65 14.71 5.44
C MET A 286 11.24 13.34 4.88
N HIS A 287 10.71 12.44 5.71
CA HIS A 287 10.11 11.19 5.27
C HIS A 287 8.81 11.42 4.47
N ALA A 288 7.92 12.31 4.95
CA ALA A 288 6.72 12.69 4.19
C ALA A 288 7.09 13.45 2.91
N TYR A 289 8.13 14.28 2.97
CA TYR A 289 8.62 15.09 1.85
C TYR A 289 9.45 14.32 0.81
N ALA A 290 9.80 13.07 1.07
CA ALA A 290 10.82 12.32 0.31
C ALA A 290 10.55 12.29 -1.21
N GLN A 291 9.29 12.15 -1.62
CA GLN A 291 8.86 12.14 -3.04
C GLN A 291 8.42 13.53 -3.54
N ALA A 292 8.16 14.48 -2.64
CA ALA A 292 7.75 15.86 -2.96
C ALA A 292 8.95 16.80 -3.20
N SER A 293 10.16 16.41 -2.82
CA SER A 293 11.36 17.23 -2.97
C SER A 293 11.67 17.55 -4.45
N PRO A 294 11.70 18.84 -4.86
CA PRO A 294 12.04 19.23 -6.23
C PRO A 294 13.50 18.90 -6.56
N VAL A 295 14.39 18.94 -5.56
CA VAL A 295 15.80 18.56 -5.71
C VAL A 295 15.93 17.08 -6.06
N PHE A 296 15.18 16.23 -5.37
CA PHE A 296 15.14 14.79 -5.67
C PHE A 296 14.59 14.53 -7.08
N VAL A 297 13.47 15.15 -7.44
CA VAL A 297 12.85 15.00 -8.76
C VAL A 297 13.81 15.46 -9.87
N ALA A 298 14.48 16.61 -9.69
CA ALA A 298 15.46 17.12 -10.65
C ALA A 298 16.70 16.22 -10.75
N PHE A 299 17.20 15.69 -9.64
CA PHE A 299 18.29 14.70 -9.66
C PHE A 299 17.90 13.49 -10.49
N ASN A 300 16.73 12.91 -10.20
CA ASN A 300 16.22 11.75 -10.89
C ASN A 300 16.04 12.00 -12.40
N ASP A 301 15.61 13.21 -12.80
CA ASP A 301 15.56 13.61 -14.21
C ASP A 301 16.95 13.65 -14.87
N LYS A 302 17.99 14.13 -14.17
CA LYS A 302 19.38 14.13 -14.67
C LYS A 302 19.92 12.73 -14.92
N VAL A 303 19.49 11.74 -14.15
CA VAL A 303 20.00 10.37 -14.21
C VAL A 303 19.05 9.39 -14.90
N LYS A 304 17.92 9.86 -15.46
CA LYS A 304 16.86 9.00 -16.00
C LYS A 304 17.30 8.03 -17.09
N ASN A 305 18.25 8.46 -17.92
CA ASN A 305 18.76 7.67 -19.04
C ASN A 305 19.88 6.69 -18.64
N MET A 306 20.19 6.57 -17.35
CA MET A 306 21.29 5.75 -16.84
C MET A 306 20.87 4.34 -16.39
N GLY A 307 19.61 3.95 -16.63
CA GLY A 307 19.13 2.58 -16.36
C GLY A 307 18.96 2.25 -14.88
N LEU A 308 18.54 3.23 -14.06
CA LEU A 308 18.45 3.10 -12.60
C LEU A 308 17.28 2.23 -12.10
N GLY A 309 16.27 1.97 -12.94
CA GLY A 309 15.09 1.18 -12.54
C GLY A 309 14.33 1.82 -11.38
N THR A 310 14.34 1.18 -10.21
CA THR A 310 13.69 1.63 -8.97
C THR A 310 14.67 2.17 -7.92
N PHE A 311 15.96 2.28 -8.25
CA PHE A 311 17.03 2.52 -7.27
C PHE A 311 16.83 3.73 -6.35
N CYS A 312 16.33 4.85 -6.89
CA CYS A 312 16.07 6.06 -6.11
C CYS A 312 14.76 5.96 -5.32
N VAL A 313 13.71 5.45 -5.98
CA VAL A 313 12.33 5.44 -5.44
C VAL A 313 12.07 4.34 -4.41
N GLN A 314 12.90 3.29 -4.35
CA GLN A 314 12.78 2.25 -3.32
C GLN A 314 12.96 2.80 -1.89
N CYS A 315 13.68 3.92 -1.72
CA CYS A 315 13.80 4.63 -0.45
C CYS A 315 12.88 5.85 -0.36
N HIS A 316 12.67 6.58 -1.48
CA HIS A 316 11.91 7.84 -1.47
C HIS A 316 10.39 7.65 -1.56
N THR A 317 9.93 6.55 -2.16
CA THR A 317 8.52 6.13 -2.18
C THR A 317 8.45 4.59 -2.13
N PRO A 318 8.72 3.97 -0.96
CA PRO A 318 8.77 2.51 -0.84
C PRO A 318 7.46 1.83 -1.29
N ILE A 319 6.32 2.48 -1.05
CA ILE A 319 5.01 1.98 -1.49
C ILE A 319 4.85 2.09 -3.00
N GLY A 320 5.24 3.23 -3.61
CA GLY A 320 5.26 3.38 -5.06
C GLY A 320 6.06 2.26 -5.73
N THR A 321 7.25 1.97 -5.20
CA THR A 321 8.08 0.86 -5.66
C THR A 321 7.38 -0.50 -5.47
N ALA A 322 6.76 -0.73 -4.31
CA ALA A 322 6.07 -1.98 -4.01
C ALA A 322 4.88 -2.26 -4.93
N ILE A 323 4.21 -1.21 -5.44
CA ILE A 323 3.10 -1.33 -6.40
C ILE A 323 3.55 -1.29 -7.87
N GLY A 324 4.86 -1.22 -8.12
CA GLY A 324 5.47 -1.31 -9.45
C GLY A 324 5.76 0.03 -10.13
N GLU A 325 5.69 1.15 -9.42
CA GLU A 325 6.13 2.45 -9.97
C GLU A 325 7.66 2.52 -10.08
N GLY A 326 8.15 3.06 -11.18
CA GLY A 326 9.57 3.21 -11.44
C GLY A 326 10.15 4.52 -10.92
N ALA A 327 11.47 4.68 -10.99
CA ALA A 327 12.10 5.96 -10.69
C ALA A 327 11.56 7.06 -11.61
N LEU A 328 11.32 6.75 -12.89
CA LEU A 328 10.96 7.75 -13.90
C LEU A 328 9.48 8.12 -13.94
N THR A 329 8.64 7.48 -13.13
CA THR A 329 7.21 7.80 -13.08
C THR A 329 7.05 9.26 -12.61
N PRO A 330 6.48 10.16 -13.44
CA PRO A 330 6.18 11.54 -13.05
C PRO A 330 5.21 11.57 -11.87
N ASN A 331 5.30 12.58 -11.01
CA ASN A 331 4.45 12.66 -9.83
C ASN A 331 2.95 12.72 -10.18
N GLU A 332 2.58 13.27 -11.34
CA GLU A 332 1.21 13.35 -11.85
C GLU A 332 0.62 11.98 -12.24
N GLU A 333 1.48 11.00 -12.51
CA GLU A 333 1.10 9.63 -12.89
C GLU A 333 1.19 8.63 -11.71
N ARG A 334 1.71 9.07 -10.56
CA ARG A 334 1.82 8.24 -9.36
C ARG A 334 0.47 8.10 -8.66
N ALA A 335 0.29 6.98 -7.95
CA ALA A 335 -0.81 6.87 -7.01
C ALA A 335 -0.66 7.89 -5.87
N ASP A 336 -1.77 8.42 -5.36
CA ASP A 336 -1.76 9.40 -4.26
C ASP A 336 -0.96 8.91 -3.04
N ILE A 337 -1.04 7.62 -2.73
CA ILE A 337 -0.30 7.00 -1.62
C ILE A 337 1.21 6.96 -1.85
N SER A 338 1.66 6.94 -3.09
CA SER A 338 3.08 6.98 -3.47
C SER A 338 3.67 8.38 -3.30
N LEU A 339 2.85 9.43 -3.47
CA LEU A 339 3.24 10.82 -3.25
C LEU A 339 3.44 11.17 -1.77
N MET A 340 2.94 10.34 -0.85
CA MET A 340 3.15 10.47 0.59
C MET A 340 4.58 10.08 1.04
N GLY A 341 5.50 9.80 0.11
CA GLY A 341 6.90 9.49 0.43
C GLY A 341 7.04 8.23 1.30
N VAL A 342 7.83 8.34 2.38
CA VAL A 342 7.99 7.30 3.40
C VAL A 342 6.91 7.49 4.47
N GLN A 343 5.76 6.86 4.27
CA GLN A 343 4.57 7.01 5.11
C GLN A 343 4.44 5.88 6.16
N CYS A 344 3.40 5.92 6.98
CA CYS A 344 3.12 4.95 8.05
C CYS A 344 3.33 3.49 7.60
N ASP A 345 2.71 3.10 6.49
CA ASP A 345 2.80 1.73 5.97
C ASP A 345 4.14 1.43 5.28
N SER A 346 4.98 2.42 5.00
CA SER A 346 6.35 2.17 4.55
C SER A 346 7.20 1.53 5.67
N CYS A 347 6.83 1.75 6.94
CA CYS A 347 7.55 1.21 8.11
C CYS A 347 6.73 0.16 8.86
N HIS A 348 5.44 0.39 9.07
CA HIS A 348 4.60 -0.42 9.95
C HIS A 348 4.07 -1.72 9.33
N VAL A 349 4.47 -2.07 8.10
CA VAL A 349 4.11 -3.35 7.46
C VAL A 349 5.32 -4.27 7.22
N ILE A 350 6.45 -3.95 7.85
CA ILE A 350 7.67 -4.78 7.82
C ILE A 350 7.63 -5.71 9.04
N ASP A 351 7.56 -7.02 8.79
CA ASP A 351 7.36 -8.02 9.84
C ASP A 351 8.67 -8.43 10.54
N LYS A 352 9.78 -8.42 9.81
CA LYS A 352 11.08 -8.90 10.28
C LYS A 352 12.25 -8.30 9.50
N ASN A 353 13.45 -8.57 9.99
CA ASN A 353 14.66 -8.29 9.25
C ASN A 353 14.79 -9.24 8.05
N HIS A 354 14.85 -8.68 6.84
CA HIS A 354 15.05 -9.43 5.60
C HIS A 354 16.53 -9.58 5.21
N GLY A 355 17.46 -8.94 5.93
CA GLY A 355 18.88 -8.93 5.59
C GLY A 355 19.20 -8.13 4.33
N LEU A 356 18.35 -7.16 3.99
CA LEU A 356 18.43 -6.35 2.77
C LEU A 356 18.64 -4.88 3.13
N VAL A 357 19.50 -4.21 2.36
CA VAL A 357 19.85 -2.79 2.45
C VAL A 357 19.50 -2.08 1.13
N SER A 358 19.83 -0.80 1.00
CA SER A 358 19.52 0.02 -0.18
C SER A 358 18.04 -0.04 -0.58
N GLY A 359 17.10 -0.04 0.37
CA GLY A 359 15.65 -0.01 0.10
C GLY A 359 15.05 -1.29 -0.49
N ARG A 360 15.81 -2.40 -0.61
CA ARG A 360 15.38 -3.61 -1.33
C ARG A 360 14.49 -4.57 -0.55
N PHE A 361 13.79 -4.09 0.47
CA PHE A 361 12.99 -4.95 1.35
C PHE A 361 11.54 -5.07 0.89
N PRO A 362 10.90 -6.24 1.08
CA PRO A 362 9.49 -6.39 0.75
C PRO A 362 8.61 -5.70 1.79
N LEU A 363 7.53 -5.08 1.33
CA LEU A 363 6.44 -4.65 2.19
C LEU A 363 5.38 -5.76 2.26
N SER A 364 4.81 -5.98 3.45
CA SER A 364 3.71 -6.93 3.67
C SER A 364 2.39 -6.17 3.95
N PRO A 365 1.77 -5.54 2.92
CA PRO A 365 0.57 -4.75 3.09
C PRO A 365 -0.59 -5.53 3.73
N GLY A 366 -1.55 -4.79 4.28
CA GLY A 366 -2.73 -5.35 4.92
C GLY A 366 -2.95 -4.87 6.35
N ARG A 367 -3.77 -5.60 7.10
CA ARG A 367 -4.29 -5.18 8.41
C ARG A 367 -3.31 -5.34 9.57
N THR A 368 -2.21 -6.08 9.40
CA THR A 368 -1.25 -6.27 10.48
C THR A 368 -0.25 -5.13 10.45
N LYS A 369 -0.21 -4.35 11.53
CA LYS A 369 0.76 -3.28 11.73
C LYS A 369 1.74 -3.70 12.80
N TYR A 370 3.03 -3.56 12.50
CA TYR A 370 4.13 -3.92 13.38
C TYR A 370 4.63 -2.68 14.12
N GLY A 371 4.79 -2.79 15.44
CA GLY A 371 5.22 -1.67 16.27
C GLY A 371 6.08 -2.13 17.45
N PRO A 372 6.60 -1.19 18.26
CA PRO A 372 7.37 -1.52 19.44
C PRO A 372 6.53 -2.17 20.56
N PHE A 373 5.20 -2.06 20.49
CA PHE A 373 4.25 -2.56 21.49
C PHE A 373 3.10 -3.31 20.83
N GLY A 374 2.61 -4.37 21.48
CA GLY A 374 1.32 -4.99 21.21
C GLY A 374 0.16 -4.14 21.78
N SER A 375 -1.09 -4.43 21.43
CA SER A 375 -2.27 -3.65 21.85
C SER A 375 -2.87 -4.09 23.20
N GLY A 376 -2.12 -4.85 24.01
CA GLY A 376 -2.50 -5.30 25.36
C GLY A 376 -2.87 -4.16 26.32
N LYS A 377 -3.86 -4.39 27.20
CA LYS A 377 -4.33 -3.40 28.20
C LYS A 377 -3.27 -3.02 29.24
N ASP A 378 -2.27 -3.89 29.48
CA ASP A 378 -1.24 -3.69 30.51
C ASP A 378 0.17 -3.53 29.91
N GLY A 379 0.28 -3.06 28.66
CA GLY A 379 1.55 -3.06 27.93
C GLY A 379 2.01 -4.45 27.49
N ASP A 380 1.11 -5.44 27.52
CA ASP A 380 1.37 -6.81 27.07
C ASP A 380 1.80 -6.82 25.59
N PRO A 381 2.93 -7.48 25.24
CA PRO A 381 3.43 -7.61 23.86
C PRO A 381 2.43 -8.31 22.92
N LYS A 382 1.38 -8.95 23.45
CA LYS A 382 0.37 -9.65 22.67
C LYS A 382 -0.34 -8.74 21.67
N ALA A 383 -0.60 -9.34 20.52
CA ALA A 383 -1.51 -8.74 19.56
C ALA A 383 -2.90 -8.61 20.18
N VAL A 384 -3.47 -7.40 20.16
CA VAL A 384 -4.88 -7.20 20.48
C VAL A 384 -5.58 -6.72 19.23
N ARG A 385 -6.60 -7.48 18.87
CA ARG A 385 -7.45 -7.16 17.75
C ARG A 385 -8.33 -5.97 18.11
N ASN A 386 -8.29 -4.92 17.30
CA ASN A 386 -9.22 -3.81 17.38
C ASN A 386 -10.04 -3.70 16.07
N SER A 387 -11.04 -2.81 16.07
CA SER A 387 -11.93 -2.59 14.93
C SER A 387 -11.22 -1.96 13.72
N ALA A 388 -10.01 -1.41 13.87
CA ALA A 388 -9.25 -0.65 12.87
C ALA A 388 -8.09 -1.44 12.23
N HIS A 389 -7.21 -2.10 12.98
CA HIS A 389 -6.14 -2.96 12.45
C HIS A 389 -5.60 -3.89 13.56
N ARG A 390 -4.86 -4.92 13.17
CA ARG A 390 -4.16 -5.79 14.11
C ARG A 390 -2.82 -5.16 14.44
N SER A 391 -2.46 -5.06 15.72
CA SER A 391 -1.16 -4.51 16.14
C SER A 391 -0.30 -5.63 16.70
N VAL A 392 0.89 -5.84 16.14
CA VAL A 392 1.83 -6.89 16.54
C VAL A 392 3.12 -6.24 16.99
N GLN A 393 3.64 -6.66 18.14
CA GLN A 393 4.98 -6.25 18.53
C GLN A 393 6.01 -6.91 17.61
N ALA A 394 6.94 -6.11 17.09
CA ALA A 394 8.13 -6.58 16.40
C ALA A 394 9.38 -6.09 17.14
N ASP A 395 10.36 -6.97 17.32
CA ASP A 395 11.65 -6.56 17.88
C ASP A 395 12.51 -5.80 16.87
N PHE A 396 12.35 -6.11 15.58
CA PHE A 396 13.12 -5.49 14.51
C PHE A 396 12.90 -3.96 14.42
N ILE A 397 11.65 -3.48 14.49
CA ILE A 397 11.37 -2.02 14.46
C ILE A 397 11.98 -1.24 15.64
N LYS A 398 12.41 -1.94 16.69
CA LYS A 398 13.12 -1.35 17.84
C LYS A 398 14.65 -1.32 17.65
N SER A 399 15.19 -1.76 16.51
CA SER A 399 16.62 -1.89 16.26
C SER A 399 17.12 -0.88 15.21
N SER A 400 18.40 -0.52 15.25
CA SER A 400 18.98 0.42 14.28
C SER A 400 19.03 -0.17 12.86
N GLU A 401 19.14 -1.50 12.74
CA GLU A 401 19.11 -2.23 11.48
C GLU A 401 17.82 -1.99 10.69
N PHE A 402 16.71 -1.68 11.38
CA PHE A 402 15.47 -1.26 10.73
C PHE A 402 15.66 0.03 9.91
N CYS A 403 16.39 1.00 10.47
CA CYS A 403 16.70 2.26 9.79
C CYS A 403 17.76 2.04 8.69
N GLY A 404 18.71 1.13 8.94
CA GLY A 404 19.76 0.75 7.99
C GLY A 404 19.27 0.11 6.69
N GLN A 405 18.00 -0.33 6.63
CA GLN A 405 17.42 -0.79 5.37
C GLN A 405 17.37 0.32 4.30
N CYS A 406 17.22 1.58 4.71
CA CYS A 406 17.24 2.75 3.83
C CYS A 406 18.49 3.62 4.02
N HIS A 407 19.02 3.73 5.25
CA HIS A 407 20.17 4.59 5.59
C HIS A 407 21.53 3.90 5.45
N ASP A 408 21.59 2.92 4.55
CA ASP A 408 22.80 2.23 4.11
C ASP A 408 22.65 1.90 2.63
N VAL A 409 23.08 2.82 1.77
CA VAL A 409 22.81 2.79 0.33
C VAL A 409 24.08 2.52 -0.44
N ILE A 410 24.09 1.34 -1.06
CA ILE A 410 25.13 0.86 -1.97
C ILE A 410 24.56 0.87 -3.39
N ASP A 411 25.27 1.52 -4.32
CA ASP A 411 24.90 1.59 -5.73
C ASP A 411 25.29 0.32 -6.51
N SER A 412 25.03 0.28 -7.82
CA SER A 412 25.33 -0.88 -8.67
C SER A 412 26.83 -1.13 -8.91
N LYS A 413 27.71 -0.22 -8.48
CA LYS A 413 29.17 -0.30 -8.60
C LYS A 413 29.84 -0.60 -7.25
N ASP A 414 29.07 -1.02 -6.26
CA ASP A 414 29.50 -1.22 -4.87
C ASP A 414 30.01 0.06 -4.20
N LEU A 415 29.62 1.24 -4.71
CA LEU A 415 29.92 2.51 -4.05
C LEU A 415 28.85 2.79 -2.99
N ARG A 416 29.29 2.99 -1.74
CA ARG A 416 28.42 3.34 -0.62
C ARG A 416 28.13 4.84 -0.63
N ILE A 417 27.03 5.22 -1.26
CA ILE A 417 26.63 6.62 -1.48
C ILE A 417 25.98 7.26 -0.26
N GLU A 418 25.44 6.44 0.64
CA GLU A 418 24.97 6.83 1.98
C GLU A 418 25.31 5.71 2.96
N GLU A 419 25.88 6.05 4.11
CA GLU A 419 26.47 5.07 5.04
C GLU A 419 26.23 5.39 6.52
N ALA A 420 25.18 6.16 6.83
CA ALA A 420 24.90 6.58 8.20
C ALA A 420 24.74 5.40 9.16
N PHE A 421 24.12 4.31 8.71
CA PHE A 421 24.01 3.08 9.51
C PHE A 421 25.38 2.44 9.76
N THR A 422 26.24 2.35 8.74
CA THR A 422 27.58 1.75 8.87
C THR A 422 28.46 2.59 9.81
N GLU A 423 28.48 3.92 9.62
CA GLU A 423 29.19 4.85 10.51
C GLU A 423 28.74 4.70 11.97
N TRP A 424 27.43 4.52 12.20
CA TRP A 424 26.88 4.26 13.53
C TRP A 424 27.30 2.90 14.08
N ASN A 425 27.16 1.84 13.27
CA ASN A 425 27.43 0.47 13.66
C ASN A 425 28.90 0.26 14.07
N GLU A 426 29.81 1.00 13.45
CA GLU A 426 31.25 0.98 13.76
C GLU A 426 31.65 1.94 14.90
N SER A 427 30.68 2.66 15.48
CA SER A 427 30.94 3.64 16.53
C SER A 427 30.73 3.09 17.95
N VAL A 428 31.28 3.81 18.93
CA VAL A 428 31.05 3.58 20.37
C VAL A 428 29.57 3.67 20.76
N TYR A 429 28.71 4.30 19.95
CA TYR A 429 27.27 4.37 20.23
C TYR A 429 26.59 3.02 20.03
N ALA A 430 26.94 2.30 18.96
CA ALA A 430 26.46 0.93 18.74
C ALA A 430 26.98 -0.02 19.82
N GLU A 431 28.26 0.09 20.20
CA GLU A 431 28.85 -0.68 21.31
C GLU A 431 28.11 -0.49 22.64
N LYS A 432 27.67 0.75 22.91
CA LYS A 432 26.86 1.11 24.09
C LYS A 432 25.38 0.77 23.94
N GLY A 433 24.95 0.21 22.81
CA GLY A 433 23.57 -0.14 22.52
C GLY A 433 22.64 1.06 22.33
N ILE A 434 23.17 2.26 22.07
CA ILE A 434 22.39 3.47 21.77
C ILE A 434 21.93 3.39 20.32
N LYS A 435 20.62 3.30 20.10
CA LYS A 435 20.05 3.04 18.77
C LYS A 435 19.69 4.34 18.06
N CYS A 436 19.46 4.28 16.74
CA CYS A 436 18.99 5.43 15.96
C CYS A 436 17.73 6.08 16.58
N GLN A 437 16.77 5.26 17.00
CA GLN A 437 15.52 5.67 17.62
C GLN A 437 15.74 6.35 18.99
N ASP A 438 16.85 6.09 19.67
CA ASP A 438 17.14 6.70 20.96
C ASP A 438 17.52 8.18 20.86
N CYS A 439 17.86 8.67 19.66
CA CYS A 439 18.13 10.08 19.39
C CYS A 439 17.11 10.71 18.43
N HIS A 440 16.70 10.01 17.36
CA HIS A 440 15.86 10.57 16.29
C HIS A 440 14.35 10.39 16.50
N MET A 441 13.93 9.55 17.45
CA MET A 441 12.52 9.34 17.80
C MET A 441 12.21 9.75 19.25
N ARG A 442 12.91 10.78 19.73
CA ARG A 442 12.72 11.41 21.05
C ARG A 442 12.15 12.81 20.91
N SER A 443 11.56 13.32 21.99
CA SER A 443 10.99 14.67 22.00
C SER A 443 12.02 15.77 21.78
N LEU A 444 13.23 15.61 22.34
CA LEU A 444 14.38 16.44 21.97
C LEU A 444 15.24 15.68 20.96
N PRO A 445 15.42 16.16 19.72
CA PRO A 445 16.21 15.41 18.74
C PRO A 445 17.70 15.41 19.10
N GLY A 446 18.39 14.31 18.76
CA GLY A 446 19.85 14.20 18.88
C GLY A 446 20.37 13.80 20.26
N LYS A 447 19.51 13.68 21.28
CA LYS A 447 19.92 13.35 22.65
C LYS A 447 19.47 11.95 23.06
N SER A 448 20.38 11.06 23.41
CA SER A 448 20.04 9.75 23.95
C SER A 448 19.64 9.82 25.43
N GLY A 449 19.07 8.72 25.96
CA GLY A 449 18.79 8.57 27.40
C GLY A 449 17.60 9.38 27.92
N GLN A 450 16.83 10.04 27.05
CA GLN A 450 15.61 10.73 27.44
C GLN A 450 14.52 9.75 27.89
N GLU A 451 13.71 10.14 28.87
CA GLU A 451 12.43 9.48 29.11
C GLU A 451 11.48 9.74 27.94
N LYS A 452 10.70 8.72 27.56
CA LYS A 452 9.65 8.91 26.54
C LYS A 452 8.45 9.59 27.19
N VAL A 453 7.83 10.50 26.44
CA VAL A 453 6.52 11.04 26.81
C VAL A 453 5.53 9.89 26.92
N ILE A 454 4.85 9.78 28.07
CA ILE A 454 3.79 8.79 28.29
C ILE A 454 2.46 9.40 27.84
N GLY A 455 1.69 8.65 27.06
CA GLY A 455 0.35 9.06 26.66
C GLY A 455 -0.31 8.06 25.69
N PRO A 456 -1.55 8.35 25.25
CA PRO A 456 -2.26 7.47 24.34
C PRO A 456 -1.61 7.47 22.96
N ALA A 457 -1.30 6.28 22.44
CA ALA A 457 -0.76 6.15 21.09
C ALA A 457 -1.84 6.35 20.01
N ALA A 458 -3.11 6.14 20.35
CA ALA A 458 -4.24 6.36 19.45
C ALA A 458 -5.49 6.79 20.22
N ILE A 459 -6.39 7.49 19.54
CA ILE A 459 -7.69 7.94 20.05
C ILE A 459 -8.78 7.39 19.13
N VAL A 460 -9.72 6.61 19.65
CA VAL A 460 -10.76 5.93 18.85
C VAL A 460 -12.14 6.35 19.32
N PHE A 461 -12.95 6.97 18.45
CA PHE A 461 -14.26 7.54 18.80
C PHE A 461 -14.20 8.51 19.99
N GLY A 462 -13.12 9.30 20.09
CA GLY A 462 -12.88 10.22 21.20
C GLY A 462 -12.48 9.56 22.52
N MET A 463 -12.20 8.25 22.51
CA MET A 463 -11.67 7.53 23.67
C MET A 463 -10.16 7.31 23.51
N ASP A 464 -9.40 7.77 24.49
CA ASP A 464 -7.97 7.51 24.58
C ASP A 464 -7.70 6.03 24.86
N LEU A 465 -6.82 5.42 24.06
CA LEU A 465 -6.31 4.07 24.31
C LEU A 465 -5.26 4.08 25.44
N PRO A 466 -4.89 2.92 26.01
CA PRO A 466 -3.94 2.87 27.13
C PRO A 466 -2.65 3.62 26.85
N ASP A 467 -2.15 4.28 27.89
CA ASP A 467 -0.91 5.05 27.87
C ASP A 467 0.30 4.17 27.54
N ARG A 468 1.22 4.75 26.76
CA ARG A 468 2.45 4.09 26.30
C ARG A 468 3.60 5.07 26.24
N PRO A 469 4.85 4.58 26.28
CA PRO A 469 6.01 5.35 25.89
C PRO A 469 5.93 5.72 24.40
N LEU A 470 5.69 7.00 24.10
CA LEU A 470 5.50 7.49 22.74
C LEU A 470 6.85 7.78 22.06
N SER A 471 6.95 7.36 20.80
CA SER A 471 8.06 7.72 19.93
C SER A 471 7.66 8.92 19.08
N ASP A 472 8.55 9.91 18.96
CA ASP A 472 8.35 11.07 18.09
C ASP A 472 8.59 10.65 16.62
N HIS A 473 7.65 11.00 15.73
CA HIS A 473 7.69 10.66 14.30
C HIS A 473 8.07 11.84 13.40
N SER A 474 8.69 12.89 13.96
CA SER A 474 9.22 13.98 13.14
C SER A 474 10.58 13.64 12.51
N PHE A 475 11.24 12.57 12.99
CA PHE A 475 12.47 12.00 12.44
C PHE A 475 13.51 13.06 12.09
N VAL A 476 13.66 14.06 12.96
CA VAL A 476 14.37 15.28 12.62
C VAL A 476 15.80 14.92 12.21
N GLY A 477 16.10 15.31 10.98
CA GLY A 477 17.41 15.23 10.37
C GLY A 477 17.91 16.62 10.00
N PRO A 478 18.95 16.68 9.15
CA PRO A 478 19.60 17.94 8.85
C PRO A 478 18.96 18.67 7.65
N ASP A 479 18.03 18.05 6.92
CA ASP A 479 17.32 18.64 5.77
C ASP A 479 16.03 19.38 6.16
N ASN A 480 15.50 20.20 5.25
CA ASN A 480 14.20 20.87 5.36
C ASN A 480 13.53 21.03 3.98
N HIS A 481 12.24 21.35 3.97
CA HIS A 481 11.49 21.62 2.74
C HIS A 481 12.01 22.88 2.04
N LEU A 482 11.82 22.94 0.72
CA LEU A 482 12.20 24.07 -0.14
C LEU A 482 11.00 24.69 -0.86
N ILE A 483 9.80 24.16 -0.66
CA ILE A 483 8.55 24.60 -1.29
C ILE A 483 7.52 24.98 -0.24
N ASP A 484 6.65 25.94 -0.57
CA ASP A 484 5.66 26.51 0.37
C ASP A 484 4.28 25.81 0.29
N ASP A 485 4.04 25.01 -0.74
CA ASP A 485 2.79 24.31 -1.03
C ASP A 485 2.73 22.88 -0.45
N PHE A 486 3.75 22.46 0.30
CA PHE A 486 3.77 21.19 1.01
C PHE A 486 3.64 21.38 2.52
N PRO A 487 2.87 20.53 3.25
CA PRO A 487 2.08 19.38 2.76
C PRO A 487 0.69 19.74 2.20
N TYR A 488 0.21 20.96 2.40
CA TYR A 488 -1.14 21.38 2.04
C TYR A 488 -1.10 22.50 0.99
N PRO A 489 -1.28 22.20 -0.32
CA PRO A 489 -1.13 23.21 -1.39
C PRO A 489 -2.02 24.43 -1.23
N ASP A 490 -3.22 24.24 -0.67
CA ASP A 490 -4.20 25.30 -0.48
C ASP A 490 -4.11 25.97 0.91
N ASN A 491 -3.10 25.66 1.73
CA ASN A 491 -2.96 26.20 3.09
C ASN A 491 -1.51 26.60 3.44
N PRO A 492 -0.99 27.69 2.83
CA PRO A 492 0.39 28.13 3.03
C PRO A 492 0.70 28.57 4.48
N GLU A 493 -0.28 29.08 5.23
CA GLU A 493 -0.09 29.48 6.62
C GLU A 493 0.24 28.26 7.51
N GLU A 494 -0.50 27.17 7.31
CA GLU A 494 -0.27 25.92 8.05
C GLU A 494 1.07 25.29 7.65
N ASN A 495 1.42 25.28 6.36
CA ASN A 495 2.72 24.81 5.89
C ASN A 495 3.86 25.60 6.55
N ALA A 496 3.75 26.93 6.60
CA ALA A 496 4.73 27.79 7.26
C ALA A 496 4.81 27.57 8.78
N ARG A 497 3.70 27.19 9.44
CA ARG A 497 3.69 26.80 10.86
C ARG A 497 4.43 25.47 11.07
N ILE A 498 4.12 24.46 10.27
CA ILE A 498 4.77 23.14 10.30
C ILE A 498 6.27 23.30 10.07
N GLN A 499 6.66 24.08 9.07
CA GLN A 499 8.06 24.26 8.71
C GLN A 499 8.86 24.99 9.78
N ARG A 500 8.29 26.03 10.41
CA ARG A 500 8.93 26.68 11.56
C ARG A 500 9.17 25.70 12.71
N ALA A 501 8.16 24.93 13.09
CA ALA A 501 8.29 23.95 14.17
C ALA A 501 9.35 22.88 13.87
N TYR A 502 9.42 22.41 12.62
CA TYR A 502 10.47 21.47 12.20
C TYR A 502 11.86 22.12 12.23
N LEU A 503 12.01 23.35 11.73
CA LEU A 503 13.30 24.08 11.72
C LEU A 503 13.82 24.37 13.13
N GLU A 504 12.94 24.65 14.11
CA GLU A 504 13.32 24.79 15.51
C GLU A 504 13.94 23.50 16.06
N LYS A 505 13.31 22.35 15.81
CA LYS A 505 13.86 21.04 16.20
C LYS A 505 15.17 20.74 15.46
N LYS A 506 15.27 21.06 14.17
CA LYS A 506 16.51 20.89 13.38
C LYS A 506 17.65 21.73 13.94
N ASN A 507 17.39 22.99 14.28
CA ASN A 507 18.39 23.87 14.91
C ASN A 507 18.89 23.28 16.23
N TYR A 508 17.96 22.82 17.07
CA TYR A 508 18.32 22.15 18.31
C TYR A 508 19.19 20.91 18.06
N LEU A 509 18.82 20.05 17.10
CA LEU A 509 19.62 18.87 16.71
C LEU A 509 21.04 19.28 16.33
N LEU A 510 21.19 20.19 15.38
CA LEU A 510 22.49 20.63 14.85
C LEU A 510 23.39 21.26 15.91
N GLN A 511 22.81 21.99 16.87
CA GLN A 511 23.53 22.61 17.98
C GLN A 511 24.04 21.62 19.03
N ASN A 512 23.53 20.38 19.02
CA ASN A 512 23.94 19.33 19.95
C ASN A 512 24.85 18.28 19.29
N CYS A 513 25.27 18.46 18.03
CA CYS A 513 26.08 17.48 17.31
C CYS A 513 27.59 17.64 17.55
N ALA A 514 28.10 18.87 17.63
CA ALA A 514 29.53 19.15 17.66
C ALA A 514 29.87 20.37 18.51
N GLU A 515 31.12 20.40 18.99
CA GLU A 515 31.71 21.52 19.74
C GLU A 515 32.88 22.11 18.97
N ILE A 516 33.17 23.39 19.23
CA ILE A 516 34.27 24.13 18.60
C ILE A 516 35.12 24.84 19.67
N GLU A 517 36.44 24.76 19.52
CA GLU A 517 37.42 25.39 20.39
C GLU A 517 38.35 26.29 19.56
N ILE A 518 38.76 27.44 20.10
CA ILE A 518 39.78 28.32 19.49
C ILE A 518 41.03 28.33 20.37
N THR A 519 42.18 28.08 19.74
CA THR A 519 43.51 28.33 20.31
C THR A 519 44.18 29.45 19.53
N ALA A 520 44.56 30.52 20.23
CA ALA A 520 45.31 31.65 19.67
C ALA A 520 46.19 32.28 20.78
N PRO A 521 47.20 33.10 20.44
CA PRO A 521 47.95 33.88 21.42
C PRO A 521 47.04 34.82 22.23
N GLU A 522 47.47 35.19 23.44
CA GLU A 522 46.78 36.19 24.28
C GLU A 522 47.11 37.63 23.84
N GLU A 523 48.27 37.82 23.22
CA GLU A 523 48.81 39.10 22.80
C GLU A 523 49.57 38.95 21.48
N VAL A 524 49.45 39.93 20.59
CA VAL A 524 50.14 39.99 19.30
C VAL A 524 50.71 41.38 19.06
N ARG A 525 51.75 41.48 18.23
CA ARG A 525 52.36 42.76 17.87
C ARG A 525 51.81 43.32 16.57
N GLU A 526 51.78 44.64 16.46
CA GLU A 526 51.56 45.30 15.18
C GLU A 526 52.58 44.83 14.12
N SER A 527 52.17 44.72 12.86
CA SER A 527 53.02 44.28 11.74
C SER A 527 53.63 42.88 11.91
N SER A 528 52.98 41.99 12.66
CA SER A 528 53.38 40.59 12.87
C SER A 528 52.37 39.61 12.27
N GLU A 529 52.73 38.33 12.19
CA GLU A 529 51.82 37.24 11.87
C GLU A 529 51.58 36.37 13.11
N PHE A 530 50.36 35.85 13.24
CA PHE A 530 50.01 34.88 14.27
C PHE A 530 49.09 33.79 13.71
N GLU A 531 49.10 32.64 14.39
CA GLU A 531 48.27 31.50 14.04
C GLU A 531 47.05 31.41 14.96
N VAL A 532 45.91 31.07 14.37
CA VAL A 532 44.70 30.65 15.07
C VAL A 532 44.40 29.22 14.69
N GLU A 533 44.29 28.33 15.68
CA GLU A 533 43.74 26.99 15.51
C GLU A 533 42.27 26.99 15.89
N VAL A 534 41.43 26.40 15.03
CA VAL A 534 40.02 26.11 15.31
C VAL A 534 39.83 24.60 15.28
N LYS A 535 39.58 24.01 16.44
CA LYS A 535 39.34 22.56 16.59
C LYS A 535 37.84 22.30 16.65
N VAL A 536 37.35 21.38 15.82
CA VAL A 536 35.96 20.92 15.81
C VAL A 536 35.93 19.47 16.28
N THR A 537 35.06 19.16 17.25
CA THR A 537 34.90 17.80 17.80
C THR A 537 33.47 17.33 17.62
N ASN A 538 33.27 16.12 17.09
CA ASN A 538 31.97 15.46 17.08
C ASN A 538 31.69 14.87 18.47
N THR A 539 30.87 15.55 19.26
CA THR A 539 30.59 15.18 20.65
C THR A 539 29.22 14.53 20.84
N GLY A 540 28.29 14.71 19.90
CA GLY A 540 26.90 14.31 20.06
C GLY A 540 26.37 13.33 19.00
N ALA A 541 26.97 13.28 17.80
CA ALA A 541 26.48 12.41 16.73
C ALA A 541 27.11 11.01 16.81
N GLY A 542 26.25 9.98 16.79
CA GLY A 542 26.67 8.58 16.75
C GLY A 542 27.15 8.11 15.37
N HIS A 543 27.28 9.00 14.40
CA HIS A 543 27.76 8.78 13.03
C HIS A 543 28.60 10.00 12.60
N GLY A 544 29.06 10.05 11.36
CA GLY A 544 29.86 11.17 10.85
C GLY A 544 29.09 12.50 10.80
N ILE A 545 29.82 13.62 10.85
CA ILE A 545 29.29 14.97 10.62
C ILE A 545 29.99 15.60 9.40
N PRO A 546 29.28 15.85 8.28
CA PRO A 546 27.93 15.39 7.98
C PRO A 546 27.89 13.87 7.68
N THR A 547 26.71 13.24 7.78
CA THR A 547 26.44 11.84 7.34
C THR A 547 25.41 11.81 6.19
N GLY A 548 25.02 10.61 5.75
CA GLY A 548 24.02 10.41 4.70
C GLY A 548 24.62 10.56 3.30
N PHE A 549 23.91 11.25 2.40
CA PHE A 549 24.43 11.65 1.09
C PHE A 549 25.42 12.82 1.23
N THR A 550 26.60 12.55 1.80
CA THR A 550 27.56 13.57 2.26
C THR A 550 28.10 14.55 1.22
N PRO A 551 28.15 14.26 -0.10
CA PRO A 551 28.67 15.22 -1.07
C PRO A 551 27.77 16.42 -1.38
N GLU A 552 26.50 16.41 -0.98
CA GLU A 552 25.64 17.61 -1.10
C GLU A 552 25.61 18.43 0.19
N ARG A 553 26.17 17.91 1.30
CA ARG A 553 26.03 18.55 2.62
C ARG A 553 27.24 19.39 2.95
N GLN A 554 27.02 20.66 3.27
CA GLN A 554 28.10 21.58 3.65
C GLN A 554 28.14 21.74 5.17
N VAL A 555 29.28 21.38 5.76
CA VAL A 555 29.65 21.74 7.14
C VAL A 555 30.99 22.43 7.05
N TRP A 556 31.09 23.70 7.41
CA TRP A 556 32.34 24.46 7.26
C TRP A 556 32.61 25.34 8.46
N ILE A 557 33.88 25.72 8.61
CA ILE A 557 34.29 26.71 9.60
C ILE A 557 34.26 28.08 8.91
N GLU A 558 33.51 29.00 9.50
CA GLU A 558 33.60 30.42 9.19
C GLU A 558 34.39 31.11 10.31
N ILE A 559 35.47 31.81 9.95
CA ILE A 559 36.29 32.57 10.89
C ILE A 559 36.38 34.01 10.42
N VAL A 560 36.18 34.94 11.35
CA VAL A 560 36.30 36.39 11.10
C VAL A 560 37.16 37.00 12.20
N VAL A 561 38.20 37.73 11.79
CA VAL A 561 39.06 38.51 12.69
C VAL A 561 38.80 39.98 12.46
N LYS A 562 38.44 40.71 13.52
CA LYS A 562 38.14 42.14 13.49
C LYS A 562 39.00 42.89 14.48
N ASP A 563 39.30 44.15 14.17
CA ASP A 563 39.89 45.07 15.15
C ASP A 563 38.80 45.73 16.04
N ALA A 564 39.22 46.58 16.99
CA ALA A 564 38.32 47.27 17.92
C ALA A 564 37.35 48.26 17.25
N MET A 565 37.64 48.68 16.01
CA MET A 565 36.75 49.54 15.22
C MET A 565 35.78 48.72 14.35
N GLY A 566 35.87 47.39 14.38
CA GLY A 566 35.07 46.49 13.56
C GLY A 566 35.59 46.29 12.14
N ARG A 567 36.80 46.76 11.81
CA ARG A 567 37.44 46.50 10.51
C ARG A 567 37.83 45.04 10.44
N ILE A 568 37.39 44.34 9.38
CA ILE A 568 37.74 42.95 9.13
C ILE A 568 39.20 42.88 8.66
N LEU A 569 40.02 42.13 9.39
CA LEU A 569 41.42 41.88 9.08
C LEU A 569 41.61 40.56 8.33
N PHE A 570 40.77 39.57 8.65
CA PHE A 570 40.80 38.24 8.04
C PHE A 570 39.39 37.66 7.99
N VAL A 571 39.09 36.95 6.91
CA VAL A 571 37.85 36.19 6.76
C VAL A 571 38.10 34.93 5.93
N SER A 572 37.54 33.81 6.39
CA SER A 572 37.43 32.56 5.65
C SER A 572 36.08 31.89 5.95
N GLY A 573 35.54 31.14 5.00
CA GLY A 573 34.21 30.52 5.09
C GLY A 573 33.04 31.47 4.83
N ASP A 574 33.31 32.64 4.26
CA ASP A 574 32.32 33.58 3.74
C ASP A 574 31.78 33.17 2.36
N LEU A 575 30.70 33.82 1.96
CA LEU A 575 29.96 33.51 0.75
C LEU A 575 30.16 34.60 -0.32
N ASP A 576 30.10 34.20 -1.58
CA ASP A 576 29.97 35.14 -2.69
C ASP A 576 28.53 35.64 -2.88
N ASN A 577 28.31 36.48 -3.91
CA ASN A 577 26.98 37.02 -4.23
C ASN A 577 25.99 35.94 -4.71
N ASN A 578 26.48 34.78 -5.17
CA ASN A 578 25.66 33.61 -5.53
C ASN A 578 25.37 32.70 -4.32
N LYS A 579 25.83 33.11 -3.13
CA LYS A 579 25.76 32.39 -1.85
C LYS A 579 26.66 31.15 -1.78
N ASP A 580 27.53 30.94 -2.76
CA ASP A 580 28.48 29.84 -2.75
C ASP A 580 29.63 30.14 -1.80
N LEU A 581 30.19 29.09 -1.19
CA LEU A 581 31.51 29.21 -0.58
C LEU A 581 32.51 29.53 -1.68
N ARG A 582 33.50 30.38 -1.41
CA ARG A 582 34.56 30.77 -2.36
C ARG A 582 35.55 29.63 -2.64
N ASN A 583 35.04 28.52 -3.16
CA ASN A 583 35.76 27.31 -3.53
C ASN A 583 35.78 27.13 -5.06
N ASN A 584 36.22 25.95 -5.55
CA ASN A 584 36.32 25.67 -6.98
C ASN A 584 34.98 25.52 -7.71
N HIS A 585 33.84 25.50 -7.00
CA HIS A 585 32.49 25.49 -7.59
C HIS A 585 31.83 26.88 -7.60
N SER A 586 32.46 27.89 -6.98
CA SER A 586 31.95 29.27 -7.04
C SER A 586 32.17 29.83 -8.44
N HIS A 587 31.07 30.21 -9.10
CA HIS A 587 31.12 30.89 -10.39
C HIS A 587 31.87 32.23 -10.31
N ALA A 588 31.77 32.95 -9.18
CA ALA A 588 32.49 34.20 -8.98
C ALA A 588 34.01 33.98 -8.87
N VAL A 589 34.44 32.88 -8.24
CA VAL A 589 35.86 32.49 -8.22
C VAL A 589 36.34 32.08 -9.61
N GLU A 590 35.55 31.28 -10.32
CA GLU A 590 35.87 30.84 -11.70
C GLU A 590 35.99 32.03 -12.67
N ALA A 591 35.11 33.03 -12.52
CA ALA A 591 35.13 34.27 -13.30
C ALA A 591 36.24 35.27 -12.87
N GLY A 592 36.92 35.01 -11.75
CA GLY A 592 37.94 35.90 -11.20
C GLY A 592 37.39 37.18 -10.54
N GLU A 593 36.09 37.22 -10.23
CA GLU A 593 35.42 38.34 -9.57
C GLU A 593 35.77 38.41 -8.08
N VAL A 594 35.96 37.25 -7.45
CA VAL A 594 36.41 37.11 -6.06
C VAL A 594 37.57 36.12 -5.99
N PRO A 595 38.53 36.30 -5.06
CA PRO A 595 39.61 35.33 -4.90
C PRO A 595 39.10 34.02 -4.28
N LEU A 596 39.72 32.91 -4.68
CA LEU A 596 39.56 31.60 -4.02
C LEU A 596 39.93 31.71 -2.54
N ASP A 597 39.06 31.24 -1.65
CA ASP A 597 39.36 31.11 -0.23
C ASP A 597 40.28 29.90 0.01
N LYS A 598 41.58 30.19 0.11
CA LYS A 598 42.61 29.17 0.33
C LYS A 598 42.61 28.58 1.74
N TYR A 599 41.92 29.22 2.69
CA TYR A 599 41.83 28.80 4.08
C TYR A 599 40.51 28.07 4.39
N LEU A 600 39.63 27.94 3.41
CA LEU A 600 38.33 27.29 3.59
C LEU A 600 38.50 25.84 4.06
N VAL A 601 37.96 25.56 5.25
CA VAL A 601 37.80 24.20 5.76
C VAL A 601 36.33 23.82 5.69
N ASN A 602 36.03 22.90 4.78
CA ASN A 602 34.70 22.34 4.57
C ASN A 602 34.78 20.80 4.66
N PHE A 603 33.98 20.23 5.56
CA PHE A 603 33.91 18.80 5.84
C PHE A 603 32.98 18.03 4.87
N GLN A 604 32.46 18.71 3.84
CA GLN A 604 31.74 18.12 2.72
C GLN A 604 32.60 17.05 2.02
N SER A 605 31.99 15.88 1.77
CA SER A 605 32.65 14.82 0.98
C SER A 605 32.58 15.12 -0.52
N LYS A 606 33.36 14.41 -1.32
CA LYS A 606 33.47 14.71 -2.77
C LYS A 606 33.28 13.45 -3.60
N PHE A 607 32.40 13.51 -4.61
CA PHE A 607 32.37 12.49 -5.65
C PHE A 607 33.53 12.70 -6.61
N ILE A 608 34.32 11.65 -6.82
CA ILE A 608 35.52 11.72 -7.66
C ILE A 608 35.36 10.83 -8.89
N ARG A 609 35.61 11.43 -10.06
CA ARG A 609 35.78 10.75 -11.34
C ARG A 609 37.26 10.42 -11.56
N GLY A 610 37.55 9.16 -11.89
CA GLY A 610 38.90 8.66 -12.22
C GLY A 610 39.54 7.78 -11.13
N ARG A 611 40.29 6.75 -11.55
CA ARG A 611 41.03 5.88 -10.62
C ARG A 611 42.31 6.58 -10.15
N PRO A 612 42.84 6.21 -8.97
CA PRO A 612 44.20 6.61 -8.61
C PRO A 612 45.19 6.19 -9.71
N GLY A 613 45.87 7.17 -10.33
CA GLY A 613 46.85 6.94 -11.40
C GLY A 613 46.40 7.30 -12.83
N ASP A 614 45.10 7.52 -13.08
CA ASP A 614 44.56 7.79 -14.43
C ASP A 614 44.64 9.27 -14.87
N GLY A 615 45.30 10.13 -14.08
CA GLY A 615 45.37 11.57 -14.28
C GLY A 615 44.94 12.36 -13.04
N LYS A 616 44.58 13.64 -13.21
CA LYS A 616 44.07 14.46 -12.11
C LYS A 616 42.65 14.01 -11.75
N PRO A 617 42.38 13.60 -10.50
CA PRO A 617 41.02 13.32 -10.05
C PRO A 617 40.15 14.57 -10.21
N GLU A 618 38.92 14.36 -10.68
CA GLU A 618 37.96 15.44 -10.91
C GLU A 618 36.77 15.28 -9.97
N GLU A 619 36.42 16.38 -9.30
CA GLU A 619 35.22 16.46 -8.48
C GLU A 619 33.99 16.63 -9.39
N ILE A 620 32.97 15.81 -9.16
CA ILE A 620 31.73 15.81 -9.96
C ILE A 620 30.50 15.85 -9.03
N LEU A 621 29.31 16.09 -9.59
CA LEU A 621 28.08 16.23 -8.80
C LEU A 621 27.17 15.01 -8.85
N LEU A 622 27.32 14.14 -9.85
CA LEU A 622 26.45 12.98 -10.04
C LEU A 622 27.08 11.70 -9.45
N PRO A 623 26.41 11.02 -8.50
CA PRO A 623 26.93 9.80 -7.88
C PRO A 623 27.12 8.68 -8.91
N THR A 624 26.22 8.59 -9.89
CA THR A 624 26.24 7.58 -10.96
C THR A 624 27.45 7.66 -11.87
N LEU A 625 28.18 8.78 -11.87
CA LEU A 625 29.44 8.96 -12.61
C LEU A 625 30.67 8.81 -11.72
N ALA A 626 30.49 8.72 -10.40
CA ALA A 626 31.58 8.60 -9.45
C ALA A 626 32.24 7.23 -9.52
N PHE A 627 33.55 7.23 -9.25
CA PHE A 627 34.34 6.02 -9.02
C PHE A 627 34.58 5.80 -7.52
N ARG A 628 34.77 6.87 -6.76
CA ARG A 628 34.93 6.85 -5.30
C ARG A 628 34.33 8.11 -4.67
N ILE A 629 34.18 8.08 -3.34
CA ILE A 629 33.86 9.25 -2.54
C ILE A 629 35.07 9.55 -1.65
N GLU A 630 35.59 10.77 -1.72
CA GLU A 630 36.59 11.27 -0.79
C GLU A 630 35.86 11.84 0.44
N LYS A 631 35.98 11.13 1.57
CA LYS A 631 35.27 11.42 2.80
C LYS A 631 36.02 12.46 3.62
N ASN A 632 35.32 13.52 4.03
CA ASN A 632 35.85 14.60 4.86
C ASN A 632 35.07 14.82 6.17
N ASN A 633 34.03 14.02 6.41
CA ASN A 633 33.22 14.06 7.61
C ASN A 633 34.05 13.82 8.89
N ILE A 634 33.52 14.28 10.02
CA ILE A 634 34.10 14.10 11.36
C ILE A 634 33.40 12.92 12.03
N MET A 635 34.10 11.80 12.20
CA MET A 635 33.57 10.58 12.81
C MET A 635 33.22 10.77 14.30
N PRO A 636 32.41 9.88 14.92
CA PRO A 636 32.04 10.00 16.33
C PRO A 636 33.27 10.12 17.24
N PHE A 637 33.30 11.15 18.10
CA PHE A 637 34.42 11.50 18.98
C PHE A 637 35.75 11.87 18.28
N GLU A 638 35.76 12.01 16.95
CA GLU A 638 36.90 12.57 16.22
C GLU A 638 36.96 14.09 16.40
N SER A 639 38.17 14.64 16.42
CA SER A 639 38.43 16.07 16.30
C SER A 639 39.23 16.38 15.03
N LYS A 640 38.88 17.46 14.32
CA LYS A 640 39.66 18.02 13.22
C LYS A 640 39.99 19.48 13.49
N SER A 641 41.23 19.87 13.20
CA SER A 641 41.71 21.24 13.42
C SER A 641 41.97 21.96 12.10
N ALA A 642 41.51 23.21 12.02
CA ALA A 642 41.85 24.17 10.97
C ALA A 642 42.86 25.19 11.52
N HIS A 643 43.84 25.58 10.72
CA HIS A 643 44.89 26.52 11.10
C HIS A 643 44.84 27.74 10.17
N TYR A 644 44.85 28.93 10.76
CA TYR A 644 44.69 30.20 10.06
C TYR A 644 45.84 31.14 10.39
N SER A 645 46.63 31.47 9.38
CA SER A 645 47.71 32.44 9.48
C SER A 645 47.18 33.84 9.20
N ILE A 646 47.28 34.74 10.17
CA ILE A 646 46.70 36.09 10.12
C ILE A 646 47.79 37.13 10.28
N THR A 647 47.89 38.04 9.31
CA THR A 647 48.79 39.21 9.37
C THR A 647 48.10 40.38 10.08
N VAL A 648 48.77 40.96 11.07
CA VAL A 648 48.31 42.14 11.81
C VAL A 648 48.81 43.41 11.12
N PRO A 649 47.93 44.28 10.59
CA PRO A 649 48.36 45.55 9.99
C PRO A 649 48.99 46.50 11.01
N GLY A 650 49.91 47.35 10.58
CA GLY A 650 50.58 48.32 11.47
C GLY A 650 49.71 49.50 11.94
N ASP A 651 48.49 49.65 11.44
CA ASP A 651 47.55 50.73 11.82
C ASP A 651 46.35 50.23 12.63
N VAL A 652 46.41 48.97 13.08
CA VAL A 652 45.34 48.25 13.76
C VAL A 652 44.97 48.88 15.10
N LYS A 653 43.71 48.67 15.53
CA LYS A 653 43.21 49.14 16.82
C LYS A 653 42.88 47.94 17.71
N GLY A 654 43.64 47.78 18.79
CA GLY A 654 43.43 46.71 19.75
C GLY A 654 42.19 46.93 20.64
N PRO A 655 41.61 45.86 21.19
CA PRO A 655 41.99 44.45 20.97
C PRO A 655 41.47 43.89 19.64
N LEU A 656 42.02 42.75 19.21
CA LEU A 656 41.49 41.94 18.12
C LEU A 656 40.40 41.00 18.64
N TYR A 657 39.38 40.77 17.81
CA TYR A 657 38.31 39.83 18.07
C TYR A 657 38.33 38.73 17.02
N VAL A 658 38.56 37.49 17.46
CA VAL A 658 38.49 36.29 16.63
C VAL A 658 37.16 35.61 16.91
N GLU A 659 36.30 35.51 15.90
CA GLU A 659 35.01 34.84 15.95
C GLU A 659 35.06 33.63 15.02
N ALA A 660 34.84 32.41 15.53
CA ALA A 660 34.70 31.21 14.70
C ALA A 660 33.33 30.57 14.90
N ARG A 661 32.74 30.10 13.80
CA ARG A 661 31.44 29.42 13.75
C ARG A 661 31.56 28.14 12.95
N LEU A 662 31.00 27.05 13.48
CA LEU A 662 30.72 25.85 12.71
C LEU A 662 29.35 26.02 12.06
N ARG A 663 29.33 26.07 10.74
CA ARG A 663 28.15 26.38 9.93
C ARG A 663 27.68 25.13 9.19
N TYR A 664 26.38 24.96 9.05
CA TYR A 664 25.77 23.91 8.26
C TYR A 664 24.81 24.46 7.21
N ARG A 665 24.81 23.84 6.03
CA ARG A 665 23.79 24.01 5.00
C ARG A 665 23.56 22.68 4.29
N ASN A 666 22.30 22.36 4.05
CA ASN A 666 21.91 21.05 3.52
C ASN A 666 22.28 20.82 2.05
N LEU A 667 22.26 21.87 1.23
CA LEU A 667 22.57 21.83 -0.20
C LEU A 667 23.42 23.05 -0.61
N PRO A 668 24.45 22.88 -1.45
CA PRO A 668 25.17 24.00 -2.01
C PRO A 668 24.35 24.71 -3.12
N PRO A 669 24.44 26.04 -3.25
CA PRO A 669 23.77 26.81 -4.30
C PRO A 669 24.20 26.38 -5.72
N TYR A 670 25.49 26.09 -5.95
CA TYR A 670 25.96 25.57 -7.24
C TYR A 670 25.27 24.26 -7.66
N LEU A 671 24.80 23.44 -6.71
CA LEU A 671 24.05 22.22 -7.04
C LEU A 671 22.64 22.56 -7.53
N LEU A 672 22.00 23.58 -6.95
CA LEU A 672 20.72 24.08 -7.46
C LEU A 672 20.87 24.64 -8.87
N ASP A 673 21.97 25.33 -9.18
CA ASP A 673 22.25 25.77 -10.56
C ASP A 673 22.39 24.59 -11.51
N PHE A 674 23.17 23.58 -11.12
CA PHE A 674 23.34 22.36 -11.91
C PHE A 674 22.01 21.64 -12.21
N LEU A 675 21.10 21.62 -11.24
CA LEU A 675 19.78 21.02 -11.35
C LEU A 675 18.75 21.90 -12.06
N GLY A 676 19.05 23.18 -12.31
CA GLY A 676 18.11 24.13 -12.90
C GLY A 676 17.05 24.64 -11.93
N LEU A 677 17.41 24.75 -10.65
CA LEU A 677 16.56 25.15 -9.52
C LEU A 677 17.10 26.40 -8.81
N SER A 678 17.76 27.31 -9.55
CA SER A 678 18.44 28.49 -9.01
C SER A 678 17.51 29.40 -8.19
N GLU A 679 16.21 29.42 -8.51
CA GLU A 679 15.17 30.14 -7.78
C GLU A 679 14.98 29.67 -6.33
N LEU A 680 15.38 28.42 -6.02
CA LEU A 680 15.27 27.86 -4.66
C LEU A 680 16.44 28.26 -3.75
N LYS A 681 17.47 28.95 -4.25
CA LYS A 681 18.62 29.38 -3.44
C LYS A 681 18.26 30.31 -2.29
N ASP A 682 17.19 31.09 -2.43
CA ASP A 682 16.67 31.96 -1.36
C ASP A 682 15.98 31.18 -0.23
N ARG A 683 15.66 29.90 -0.47
CA ARG A 683 15.08 28.99 0.52
C ARG A 683 16.13 28.20 1.30
N LEU A 684 17.40 28.25 0.91
CA LEU A 684 18.48 27.59 1.62
C LEU A 684 18.74 28.27 2.97
N VAL A 685 18.76 27.48 4.04
CA VAL A 685 19.00 27.94 5.40
C VAL A 685 20.42 27.58 5.83
N ILE A 686 21.13 28.55 6.41
CA ILE A 686 22.42 28.33 7.07
C ILE A 686 22.18 28.28 8.58
N ASN A 687 22.63 27.20 9.21
CA ASN A 687 22.47 26.96 10.63
C ASN A 687 23.83 27.09 11.33
N ASP A 688 23.88 27.82 12.45
CA ASP A 688 25.06 27.85 13.32
C ASP A 688 24.98 26.65 14.27
N MET A 689 25.88 25.68 14.06
CA MET A 689 25.99 24.48 14.90
C MET A 689 26.68 24.81 16.22
N ALA A 690 27.80 25.54 16.15
CA ALA A 690 28.55 25.97 17.32
C ALA A 690 29.27 27.29 17.01
N SER A 691 29.56 28.08 18.05
CA SER A 691 30.29 29.33 17.90
C SER A 691 31.17 29.60 19.11
N VAL A 692 32.34 30.17 18.89
CA VAL A 692 33.27 30.57 19.95
C VAL A 692 33.96 31.87 19.56
N ARG A 693 34.31 32.68 20.56
CA ARG A 693 34.99 33.96 20.37
C ARG A 693 36.21 34.05 21.29
N LYS A 694 37.31 34.60 20.79
CA LYS A 694 38.50 34.94 21.54
C LYS A 694 38.88 36.40 21.33
N THR A 695 39.36 37.05 22.38
CA THR A 695 39.90 38.41 22.33
C THR A 695 41.41 38.34 22.48
N ILE A 696 42.15 39.08 21.66
CA ILE A 696 43.62 39.10 21.65
C ILE A 696 44.07 40.55 21.84
N SER A 697 44.97 40.80 22.78
CA SER A 697 45.53 42.13 23.03
C SER A 697 46.56 42.50 21.95
N ILE A 698 46.78 43.81 21.75
CA ILE A 698 47.85 44.31 20.89
C ILE A 698 48.88 45.01 21.77
N ASP A 699 50.13 44.57 21.67
CA ASP A 699 51.34 45.12 22.32
C ASP A 699 51.78 46.45 21.67
#